data_AF-A0A438FMJ0-F1
#
_entry.id   AF-A0A438FMJ0-F1
#
_cell.length_a   1.000
_cell.length_b   1.000
_cell.length_c   1.000
_cell.angle_alpha   90.00
_cell.angle_beta   90.00
_cell.angle_gamma   90.00
#
_symmetry.space_group_name_H-M   'P 1'
#
loop_
_entity.id
_entity.type
_entity.pdbx_description
1 polymer ?
#
loop_
_entity_poly.entity_id
_entity_poly.type
_entity_poly.pdbx_seq_one_letter_code
_entity_poly.pdbx_strand_id
1 'polypeptide(L)'
;MGEVDPAFIQDTQHRPELAVIEAEGIPLIDLSSANASNHVSQIADACKNWGFFQVINHGVPSESRWKIEDAARKFFALPLEEKRKVSRDEVNPLGYFDTEHTKNVRDWKEVFDFVVPTPAFLPASPDPDDKELNELTNQWPQYPPELREVCEEYAREMEKLAFKLLGLISLSLGLPENRFNLLFEESTNFIRLNHYPPCPIPHLALGVGRHKDSRALTILAQDDVGGLEVKRKTNGEWVRVKPTPDAYIINVGDIIQVWSNDTYESVEHRVTVNSQRERFSIPVFFSPGHHVWVKPLEELTKGEKPKYRAYNWGKFFAARRRSNFKKLDVENIQISHFKTEVSSVTKPTPKYLQPATGKERSMEARKKHMIFVSFLIFLVSSVYPMASEGRQANPVKHFVLVHGSCHGAWSWYKIVALLKSSGHKVTALDLAASGINPKQVGDLRSISGYFQPLRDFMESLPADERVVLVGHSLGGLAISQAMEKFPEKVSVAVFVTASMPGPTLNISTLNQESLRRQGPLLDSQFTYDNGPNNPPTTFSFGPLFLSLNVYQLSPTEDLALGTVLMRPVRLFSEEDMSNELMLSKKYASVKRVFIISEEDKLGKRDFQLWMIEKNPPDAVKEIKGSDHMVMISKPKELWVHLQAIAEKYS
;
A
#
# COMPACT_ATOMS: atom_id res chain seq x y z
N MET A 1 9.35 -7.79 -19.54
CA MET A 1 8.15 -8.15 -18.74
C MET A 1 7.11 -7.11 -19.06
N GLY A 2 5.89 -7.52 -19.46
CA GLY A 2 4.86 -6.59 -19.95
C GLY A 2 4.53 -5.51 -18.91
N GLU A 3 4.21 -4.32 -19.39
CA GLU A 3 3.64 -3.23 -18.59
C GLU A 3 2.44 -3.78 -17.80
N VAL A 4 2.43 -3.58 -16.49
CA VAL A 4 1.28 -3.97 -15.68
C VAL A 4 0.24 -2.86 -15.77
N ASP A 5 -1.00 -3.24 -16.11
CA ASP A 5 -2.12 -2.32 -16.26
C ASP A 5 -2.29 -1.45 -14.99
N PRO A 6 -2.13 -0.11 -15.09
CA PRO A 6 -2.25 0.81 -13.96
C PRO A 6 -3.61 0.74 -13.25
N ALA A 7 -4.65 0.20 -13.91
CA ALA A 7 -5.97 0.05 -13.32
C ALA A 7 -5.99 -0.80 -12.04
N PHE A 8 -5.00 -1.69 -11.83
CA PHE A 8 -4.89 -2.53 -10.64
C PHE A 8 -4.13 -1.88 -9.47
N ILE A 9 -3.47 -0.75 -9.70
CA ILE A 9 -2.57 -0.14 -8.72
C ILE A 9 -3.39 0.60 -7.67
N GLN A 10 -3.26 0.18 -6.42
CA GLN A 10 -3.86 0.87 -5.28
C GLN A 10 -3.09 2.17 -4.96
N ASP A 11 -3.83 3.18 -4.49
CA ASP A 11 -3.24 4.37 -3.86
C ASP A 11 -2.29 3.96 -2.74
N THR A 12 -1.22 4.73 -2.54
CA THR A 12 -0.12 4.39 -1.61
C THR A 12 -0.61 3.99 -0.21
N GLN A 13 -1.57 4.71 0.35
CA GLN A 13 -2.17 4.44 1.68
C GLN A 13 -3.03 3.17 1.76
N HIS A 14 -3.29 2.49 0.64
CA HIS A 14 -4.15 1.31 0.54
C HIS A 14 -3.43 0.09 -0.01
N ARG A 15 -2.17 0.24 -0.40
CA ARG A 15 -1.32 -0.88 -0.81
C ARG A 15 -1.17 -1.88 0.33
N PRO A 16 -1.08 -3.18 0.01
CA PRO A 16 -0.81 -4.18 1.03
C PRO A 16 0.61 -4.00 1.60
N GLU A 17 0.74 -4.16 2.91
CA GLU A 17 2.05 -4.15 3.57
C GLU A 17 2.74 -5.50 3.32
N LEU A 18 4.07 -5.48 3.15
CA LEU A 18 4.85 -6.69 2.92
C LEU A 18 5.05 -7.53 4.19
N ALA A 19 4.89 -6.91 5.38
CA ALA A 19 5.01 -7.60 6.65
C ALA A 19 3.69 -8.34 6.95
N VAL A 20 3.75 -9.67 7.00
CA VAL A 20 2.60 -10.49 7.41
C VAL A 20 2.52 -10.50 8.93
N ILE A 21 1.64 -9.67 9.50
CA ILE A 21 1.15 -9.91 10.86
C ILE A 21 0.07 -10.97 10.75
N GLU A 22 0.42 -12.22 11.08
CA GLU A 22 -0.58 -13.29 11.18
C GLU A 22 -1.61 -12.95 12.25
N ALA A 23 -2.89 -13.30 12.01
CA ALA A 23 -3.94 -13.10 12.99
C ALA A 23 -3.76 -13.96 14.23
N GLU A 24 -3.12 -13.38 15.25
CA GLU A 24 -3.41 -13.76 16.63
C GLU A 24 -4.77 -13.17 17.03
N GLY A 25 -5.75 -14.06 17.25
CA GLY A 25 -6.97 -13.75 18.00
C GLY A 25 -8.30 -13.76 17.23
N ILE A 26 -8.35 -14.04 15.92
CA ILE A 26 -9.66 -14.29 15.27
C ILE A 26 -10.27 -15.57 15.89
N PRO A 27 -11.45 -15.51 16.50
CA PRO A 27 -12.02 -16.65 17.22
C PRO A 27 -12.25 -17.85 16.31
N LEU A 28 -11.88 -19.04 16.77
CA LEU A 28 -12.20 -20.32 16.15
C LEU A 28 -13.24 -21.03 17.03
N ILE A 29 -14.44 -21.23 16.50
CA ILE A 29 -15.59 -21.75 17.22
C ILE A 29 -15.91 -23.16 16.74
N ASP A 30 -15.90 -24.11 17.66
CA ASP A 30 -16.28 -25.49 17.38
C ASP A 30 -17.79 -25.69 17.60
N LEU A 31 -18.52 -25.97 16.52
CA LEU A 31 -19.97 -26.15 16.55
C LEU A 31 -20.45 -27.58 16.85
N SER A 32 -19.53 -28.51 17.18
CA SER A 32 -19.86 -29.88 17.59
C SER A 32 -20.34 -30.00 19.03
N SER A 33 -20.02 -29.03 19.90
CA SER A 33 -20.28 -29.16 21.33
C SER A 33 -21.78 -29.14 21.62
N ALA A 34 -22.26 -30.03 22.50
CA ALA A 34 -23.68 -30.11 22.82
C ALA A 34 -24.20 -28.91 23.65
N ASN A 35 -23.31 -27.99 24.08
CA ASN A 35 -23.68 -26.89 24.95
C ASN A 35 -23.98 -25.62 24.15
N ALA A 36 -25.24 -25.47 23.73
CA ALA A 36 -25.72 -24.29 22.99
C ALA A 36 -25.41 -22.96 23.71
N SER A 37 -25.41 -22.92 25.06
CA SER A 37 -25.11 -21.70 25.82
C SER A 37 -23.66 -21.23 25.63
N ASN A 38 -22.72 -22.16 25.46
CA ASN A 38 -21.31 -21.85 25.20
C ASN A 38 -21.15 -21.23 23.80
N HIS A 39 -21.80 -21.81 22.78
CA HIS A 39 -21.77 -21.26 21.42
C HIS A 39 -22.31 -19.83 21.36
N VAL A 40 -23.41 -19.55 22.07
CA VAL A 40 -24.03 -18.21 22.13
C VAL A 40 -23.04 -17.19 22.70
N SER A 41 -22.35 -17.50 23.80
CA SER A 41 -21.36 -16.60 24.39
C SER A 41 -20.17 -16.36 23.45
N GLN A 42 -19.62 -17.42 22.86
CA GLN A 42 -18.48 -17.33 21.93
C GLN A 42 -18.81 -16.50 20.69
N ILE A 43 -20.01 -16.68 20.13
CA ILE A 43 -20.50 -15.87 19.00
C ILE A 43 -20.73 -14.42 19.43
N ALA A 44 -21.29 -14.18 20.61
CA ALA A 44 -21.45 -12.82 21.14
C ALA A 44 -20.11 -12.07 21.18
N ASP A 45 -19.10 -12.71 21.76
CA ASP A 45 -17.75 -12.15 21.89
C ASP A 45 -17.08 -11.96 20.54
N ALA A 46 -17.21 -12.91 19.63
CA ALA A 46 -16.69 -12.81 18.27
C ALA A 46 -17.33 -11.67 17.48
N CYS A 47 -18.66 -11.59 17.44
CA CYS A 47 -19.38 -10.54 16.73
C CYS A 47 -19.08 -9.15 17.30
N LYS A 48 -18.99 -9.02 18.63
CA LYS A 48 -18.70 -7.76 19.31
C LYS A 48 -17.26 -7.31 19.09
N ASN A 49 -16.28 -8.16 19.40
CA ASN A 49 -14.87 -7.77 19.45
C ASN A 49 -14.19 -7.79 18.07
N TRP A 50 -14.65 -8.68 17.18
CA TRP A 50 -14.04 -8.87 15.86
C TRP A 50 -14.97 -8.59 14.70
N GLY A 51 -16.26 -8.93 14.80
CA GLY A 51 -17.16 -8.99 13.64
C GLY A 51 -16.77 -10.07 12.61
N PHE A 52 -15.77 -10.89 12.95
CA PHE A 52 -15.21 -11.99 12.17
C PHE A 52 -14.91 -13.17 13.11
N PHE A 53 -15.14 -14.39 12.64
CA PHE A 53 -14.75 -15.63 13.32
C PHE A 53 -14.67 -16.79 12.33
N GLN A 54 -14.06 -17.89 12.75
CA GLN A 54 -14.04 -19.14 12.01
C GLN A 54 -14.91 -20.17 12.72
N VAL A 55 -15.57 -21.04 11.96
CA VAL A 55 -16.32 -22.17 12.50
C VAL A 55 -15.79 -23.48 11.95
N ILE A 56 -15.64 -24.48 12.82
CA ILE A 56 -15.31 -25.88 12.48
C ILE A 56 -16.40 -26.80 13.03
N ASN A 57 -16.43 -28.05 12.54
CA ASN A 57 -17.47 -29.02 12.88
C ASN A 57 -18.90 -28.45 12.70
N HIS A 58 -19.07 -27.65 11.66
CA HIS A 58 -20.28 -26.88 11.37
C HIS A 58 -21.45 -27.75 10.86
N GLY A 59 -21.18 -29.00 10.51
CA GLY A 59 -22.19 -29.97 10.05
C GLY A 59 -22.46 -29.96 8.54
N VAL A 60 -21.67 -29.21 7.76
CA VAL A 60 -21.71 -29.25 6.29
C VAL A 60 -20.81 -30.40 5.84
N PRO A 61 -21.28 -31.30 4.95
CA PRO A 61 -20.45 -32.39 4.44
C PRO A 61 -19.20 -31.87 3.72
N SER A 62 -18.02 -32.40 4.07
CA SER A 62 -16.75 -31.98 3.44
C SER A 62 -16.73 -32.23 1.93
N GLU A 63 -17.46 -33.26 1.46
CA GLU A 63 -17.60 -33.57 0.03
C GLU A 63 -18.26 -32.43 -0.75
N SER A 64 -19.29 -31.77 -0.20
CA SER A 64 -19.98 -30.67 -0.88
C SER A 64 -19.04 -29.49 -1.14
N ARG A 65 -18.12 -29.21 -0.21
CA ARG A 65 -17.07 -28.19 -0.38
C ARG A 65 -16.05 -28.59 -1.45
N TRP A 66 -15.53 -29.80 -1.38
CA TRP A 66 -14.54 -30.28 -2.34
C TRP A 66 -15.08 -30.25 -3.78
N LYS A 67 -16.32 -30.73 -3.99
CA LYS A 67 -16.93 -30.77 -5.33
C LYS A 67 -17.09 -29.36 -5.93
N ILE A 68 -17.55 -28.37 -5.16
CA ILE A 68 -17.72 -27.01 -5.68
C ILE A 68 -16.37 -26.32 -5.94
N GLU A 69 -15.36 -26.58 -5.10
CA GLU A 69 -14.00 -26.07 -5.33
C GLU A 69 -13.38 -26.66 -6.60
N ASP A 70 -13.55 -27.97 -6.83
CA ASP A 70 -13.10 -28.66 -8.04
C ASP A 70 -13.83 -28.13 -9.30
N ALA A 71 -15.15 -27.98 -9.24
CA ALA A 71 -15.93 -27.41 -10.35
C ALA A 71 -15.55 -25.95 -10.64
N ALA A 72 -15.29 -25.14 -9.61
CA ALA A 72 -14.80 -23.78 -9.77
C ALA A 72 -13.43 -23.76 -10.48
N ARG A 73 -12.48 -24.62 -10.08
CA ARG A 73 -11.17 -24.74 -10.73
C ARG A 73 -11.30 -25.12 -12.22
N LYS A 74 -12.12 -26.13 -12.53
CA LYS A 74 -12.41 -26.55 -13.91
C LYS A 74 -13.00 -25.42 -14.74
N PHE A 75 -13.94 -24.65 -14.17
CA PHE A 75 -14.54 -23.50 -14.85
C PHE A 75 -13.51 -22.39 -15.13
N PHE A 76 -12.74 -21.97 -14.12
CA PHE A 76 -11.79 -20.85 -14.29
C PHE A 76 -10.58 -21.20 -15.17
N ALA A 77 -10.26 -22.50 -15.29
CA ALA A 77 -9.25 -23.02 -16.22
C ALA A 77 -9.67 -22.95 -17.70
N LEU A 78 -10.94 -22.68 -18.01
CA LEU A 78 -11.40 -22.52 -19.39
C LEU A 78 -10.78 -21.29 -20.06
N PRO A 79 -10.61 -21.32 -21.40
CA PRO A 79 -10.24 -20.13 -22.16
C PRO A 79 -11.20 -18.97 -21.90
N LEU A 80 -10.67 -17.74 -21.93
CA LEU A 80 -11.44 -16.52 -21.65
C LEU A 80 -12.71 -16.40 -22.51
N GLU A 81 -12.64 -16.80 -23.79
CA GLU A 81 -13.79 -16.77 -24.69
C GLU A 81 -14.92 -17.73 -24.27
N GLU A 82 -14.57 -18.88 -23.68
CA GLU A 82 -15.57 -19.82 -23.16
C GLU A 82 -16.22 -19.29 -21.88
N LYS A 83 -15.43 -18.71 -20.97
CA LYS A 83 -15.94 -18.05 -19.76
C LYS A 83 -16.86 -16.88 -20.10
N ARG A 84 -16.53 -16.11 -21.14
CA ARG A 84 -17.29 -14.93 -21.57
C ARG A 84 -18.67 -15.25 -22.14
N LYS A 85 -18.95 -16.49 -22.58
CA LYS A 85 -20.28 -16.92 -23.06
C LYS A 85 -21.37 -16.79 -22.00
N VAL A 86 -20.98 -16.80 -20.72
CA VAL A 86 -21.88 -16.66 -19.57
C VAL A 86 -21.58 -15.37 -18.80
N SER A 87 -21.09 -14.32 -19.49
CA SER A 87 -20.80 -13.04 -18.84
C SER A 87 -22.08 -12.39 -18.32
N ARG A 88 -22.00 -11.79 -17.14
CA ARG A 88 -23.05 -10.90 -16.64
C ARG A 88 -23.08 -9.57 -17.42
N ASP A 89 -24.22 -8.89 -17.40
CA ASP A 89 -24.41 -7.57 -18.03
C ASP A 89 -25.12 -6.57 -17.10
N GLU A 90 -25.48 -5.39 -17.63
CA GLU A 90 -26.14 -4.33 -16.84
C GLU A 90 -27.55 -4.72 -16.35
N VAL A 91 -28.19 -5.70 -17.00
CA VAL A 91 -29.54 -6.16 -16.72
C VAL A 91 -29.49 -7.37 -15.77
N ASN A 92 -28.76 -8.42 -16.17
CA ASN A 92 -28.55 -9.65 -15.41
C ASN A 92 -27.15 -9.68 -14.77
N PRO A 93 -27.05 -9.50 -13.44
CA PRO A 93 -25.77 -9.44 -12.73
C PRO A 93 -25.17 -10.83 -12.42
N LEU A 94 -25.74 -11.91 -12.96
CA LEU A 94 -25.32 -13.30 -12.71
C LEU A 94 -24.42 -13.79 -13.85
N GLY A 95 -23.44 -14.61 -13.52
CA GLY A 95 -22.46 -15.16 -14.46
C GLY A 95 -21.05 -14.65 -14.26
N TYR A 96 -20.23 -14.78 -15.30
CA TYR A 96 -18.79 -14.48 -15.29
C TYR A 96 -18.49 -12.98 -15.37
N PHE A 97 -17.43 -12.53 -14.69
CA PHE A 97 -16.87 -11.18 -14.84
C PHE A 97 -15.42 -11.07 -14.34
N ASP A 98 -14.59 -10.27 -15.01
CA ASP A 98 -13.14 -10.14 -14.74
C ASP A 98 -12.66 -8.69 -14.59
N THR A 99 -13.58 -7.73 -14.53
CA THR A 99 -13.25 -6.29 -14.49
C THR A 99 -13.91 -5.57 -13.32
N GLU A 100 -14.17 -6.25 -12.20
CA GLU A 100 -14.74 -5.63 -10.99
C GLU A 100 -13.84 -4.51 -10.47
N HIS A 101 -14.46 -3.46 -9.96
CA HIS A 101 -13.77 -2.36 -9.29
C HIS A 101 -14.22 -2.26 -7.84
N THR A 102 -13.26 -2.15 -6.93
CA THR A 102 -13.52 -1.76 -5.54
C THR A 102 -12.94 -0.38 -5.30
N LYS A 103 -13.81 0.57 -4.91
CA LYS A 103 -13.44 1.98 -4.72
C LYS A 103 -12.69 2.58 -5.92
N ASN A 104 -13.17 2.30 -7.14
CA ASN A 104 -12.63 2.76 -8.42
C ASN A 104 -11.25 2.21 -8.83
N VAL A 105 -10.74 1.19 -8.14
CA VAL A 105 -9.53 0.45 -8.56
C VAL A 105 -9.94 -0.96 -8.99
N ARG A 106 -9.38 -1.45 -10.10
CA ARG A 106 -9.68 -2.79 -10.60
C ARG A 106 -9.13 -3.85 -9.65
N ASP A 107 -9.98 -4.81 -9.30
CA ASP A 107 -9.63 -5.93 -8.44
C ASP A 107 -8.85 -7.00 -9.24
N TRP A 108 -7.77 -7.54 -8.66
CA TRP A 108 -6.98 -8.61 -9.28
C TRP A 108 -7.65 -9.98 -9.11
N LYS A 109 -8.80 -10.17 -9.75
CA LYS A 109 -9.60 -11.40 -9.71
C LYS A 109 -10.54 -11.52 -10.90
N GLU A 110 -11.02 -12.72 -11.10
CA GLU A 110 -12.21 -13.02 -11.88
C GLU A 110 -13.26 -13.73 -11.00
N VAL A 111 -14.53 -13.60 -11.36
CA VAL A 111 -15.67 -14.09 -10.57
C VAL A 111 -16.70 -14.81 -11.42
N PHE A 112 -17.47 -15.70 -10.79
CA PHE A 112 -18.71 -16.26 -11.32
C PHE A 112 -19.80 -16.17 -10.26
N ASP A 113 -20.89 -15.51 -10.59
CA ASP A 113 -21.98 -15.17 -9.66
C ASP A 113 -23.27 -15.95 -9.97
N PHE A 114 -23.93 -16.48 -8.94
CA PHE A 114 -25.20 -17.19 -9.09
C PHE A 114 -26.09 -17.03 -7.85
N VAL A 115 -27.37 -17.37 -8.01
CA VAL A 115 -28.39 -17.33 -6.95
C VAL A 115 -29.11 -18.67 -6.84
N VAL A 116 -29.55 -19.03 -5.63
CA VAL A 116 -30.39 -20.21 -5.38
C VAL A 116 -31.38 -19.83 -4.27
N PRO A 117 -32.70 -20.04 -4.45
CA PRO A 117 -33.36 -20.54 -5.67
C PRO A 117 -33.31 -19.52 -6.83
N THR A 118 -33.56 -20.00 -8.06
CA THR A 118 -33.65 -19.19 -9.29
C THR A 118 -35.00 -19.46 -9.98
N PRO A 119 -35.68 -18.46 -10.58
CA PRO A 119 -35.26 -17.06 -10.66
C PRO A 119 -35.36 -16.31 -9.33
N ALA A 120 -34.50 -15.32 -9.14
CA ALA A 120 -34.57 -14.38 -8.02
C ALA A 120 -35.10 -13.02 -8.50
N PHE A 121 -35.64 -12.21 -7.60
CA PHE A 121 -36.23 -10.91 -7.94
C PHE A 121 -35.54 -9.77 -7.21
N LEU A 122 -35.22 -8.69 -7.93
CA LEU A 122 -34.63 -7.48 -7.38
C LEU A 122 -35.25 -6.22 -7.99
N PRO A 123 -35.30 -5.08 -7.27
CA PRO A 123 -35.75 -3.82 -7.84
C PRO A 123 -34.95 -3.40 -9.07
N ALA A 124 -35.67 -2.99 -10.13
CA ALA A 124 -35.07 -2.52 -11.39
C ALA A 124 -34.28 -1.22 -11.21
N SER A 125 -34.76 -0.34 -10.33
CA SER A 125 -34.20 0.98 -10.05
C SER A 125 -34.03 1.23 -8.54
N PRO A 126 -33.03 2.05 -8.13
CA PRO A 126 -32.95 2.58 -6.78
C PRO A 126 -34.00 3.66 -6.48
N ASP A 127 -34.78 4.12 -7.48
CA ASP A 127 -35.86 5.08 -7.29
C ASP A 127 -36.93 4.52 -6.33
N PRO A 128 -37.27 5.21 -5.23
CA PRO A 128 -38.25 4.73 -4.26
C PRO A 128 -39.67 4.62 -4.83
N ASP A 129 -40.02 5.38 -5.87
CA ASP A 129 -41.35 5.39 -6.48
C ASP A 129 -41.52 4.29 -7.54
N ASP A 130 -40.40 3.77 -8.06
CA ASP A 130 -40.38 2.65 -8.99
C ASP A 130 -40.66 1.32 -8.25
N LYS A 131 -41.62 0.53 -8.73
CA LYS A 131 -41.98 -0.78 -8.15
C LYS A 131 -41.61 -1.96 -9.05
N GLU A 132 -40.97 -1.70 -10.19
CA GLU A 132 -40.57 -2.75 -11.13
C GLU A 132 -39.49 -3.66 -10.51
N LEU A 133 -39.63 -4.96 -10.76
CA LEU A 133 -38.68 -5.99 -10.36
C LEU A 133 -38.08 -6.63 -11.61
N ASN A 134 -36.76 -6.77 -11.60
CA ASN A 134 -36.02 -7.58 -12.57
C ASN A 134 -35.99 -9.03 -12.11
N GLU A 135 -36.34 -9.93 -13.02
CA GLU A 135 -36.10 -11.36 -12.88
C GLU A 135 -34.63 -11.68 -13.17
N LEU A 136 -33.96 -12.37 -12.24
CA LEU A 136 -32.57 -12.78 -12.37
C LEU A 136 -32.51 -14.29 -12.60
N THR A 137 -31.85 -14.69 -13.68
CA THR A 137 -31.69 -16.11 -14.06
C THR A 137 -30.22 -16.46 -14.16
N ASN A 138 -29.81 -17.56 -13.53
CA ASN A 138 -28.43 -18.05 -13.60
C ASN A 138 -28.00 -18.36 -15.04
N GLN A 139 -26.78 -17.94 -15.38
CA GLN A 139 -26.15 -18.21 -16.67
C GLN A 139 -25.15 -19.37 -16.52
N TRP A 140 -25.63 -20.60 -16.61
CA TRP A 140 -24.79 -21.79 -16.43
C TRP A 140 -23.92 -22.07 -17.67
N PRO A 141 -22.60 -22.31 -17.51
CA PRO A 141 -21.74 -22.69 -18.62
C PRO A 141 -22.01 -24.13 -19.06
N GLN A 142 -21.58 -24.47 -20.28
CA GLN A 142 -21.65 -25.85 -20.78
C GLN A 142 -20.64 -26.79 -20.10
N TYR A 143 -19.51 -26.25 -19.64
CA TYR A 143 -18.47 -26.98 -18.93
C TYR A 143 -18.04 -26.19 -17.67
N PRO A 144 -17.77 -26.86 -16.53
CA PRO A 144 -18.01 -28.28 -16.31
C PRO A 144 -19.52 -28.58 -16.20
N PRO A 145 -20.01 -29.69 -16.77
CA PRO A 145 -21.44 -29.99 -16.79
C PRO A 145 -22.05 -30.12 -15.39
N GLU A 146 -21.25 -30.53 -14.40
CA GLU A 146 -21.65 -30.65 -13.00
C GLU A 146 -21.73 -29.32 -12.23
N LEU A 147 -21.34 -28.19 -12.83
CA LEU A 147 -21.23 -26.91 -12.11
C LEU A 147 -22.58 -26.50 -11.49
N ARG A 148 -23.67 -26.73 -12.21
CA ARG A 148 -25.01 -26.34 -11.75
C ARG A 148 -25.40 -27.14 -10.52
N GLU A 149 -25.39 -28.47 -10.63
CA GLU A 149 -25.85 -29.37 -9.58
C GLU A 149 -25.04 -29.17 -8.30
N VAL A 150 -23.72 -29.00 -8.43
CA VAL A 150 -22.83 -28.79 -7.29
C VAL A 150 -23.05 -27.44 -6.61
N CYS A 151 -23.28 -26.39 -7.40
CA CYS A 151 -23.58 -25.06 -6.89
C CYS A 151 -24.91 -25.05 -6.13
N GLU A 152 -25.94 -25.72 -6.67
CA GLU A 152 -27.24 -25.86 -6.03
C GLU A 152 -27.18 -26.70 -4.74
N GLU A 153 -26.41 -27.80 -4.73
CA GLU A 153 -26.15 -28.60 -3.53
C GLU A 153 -25.47 -27.78 -2.43
N TYR A 154 -24.37 -27.12 -2.78
CA TYR A 154 -23.62 -26.30 -1.85
C TYR A 154 -24.48 -25.16 -1.28
N ALA A 155 -25.29 -24.50 -2.12
CA ALA A 155 -26.19 -23.44 -1.68
C ALA A 155 -27.16 -23.89 -0.59
N ARG A 156 -27.76 -25.09 -0.73
CA ARG A 156 -28.67 -25.66 0.28
C ARG A 156 -27.98 -25.91 1.62
N GLU A 157 -26.74 -26.41 1.60
CA GLU A 157 -25.97 -26.63 2.83
C GLU A 157 -25.55 -25.30 3.49
N MET A 158 -25.19 -24.31 2.69
CA MET A 158 -24.85 -22.97 3.17
C MET A 158 -26.06 -22.25 3.77
N GLU A 159 -27.26 -22.44 3.23
CA GLU A 159 -28.49 -21.90 3.78
C GLU A 159 -28.78 -22.48 5.18
N LYS A 160 -28.67 -23.80 5.36
CA LYS A 160 -28.81 -24.45 6.67
C LYS A 160 -27.82 -23.88 7.69
N LEU A 161 -26.56 -23.75 7.30
CA LEU A 161 -25.51 -23.18 8.16
C LEU A 161 -25.79 -21.70 8.48
N ALA A 162 -26.25 -20.91 7.50
CA ALA A 162 -26.59 -19.51 7.69
C ALA A 162 -27.72 -19.32 8.72
N PHE A 163 -28.80 -20.11 8.62
CA PHE A 163 -29.88 -20.05 9.61
C PHE A 163 -29.44 -20.48 11.00
N LYS A 164 -28.60 -21.53 11.12
CA LYS A 164 -28.00 -21.93 12.41
C LYS A 164 -27.18 -20.78 13.03
N LEU A 165 -26.33 -20.13 12.24
CA LEU A 165 -25.51 -19.02 12.70
C LEU A 165 -26.35 -17.78 13.05
N LEU A 166 -27.37 -17.46 12.25
CA LEU A 166 -28.31 -16.38 12.57
C LEU A 166 -29.08 -16.65 13.85
N GLY A 167 -29.49 -17.89 14.10
CA GLY A 167 -30.16 -18.29 15.34
C GLY A 167 -29.29 -18.02 16.56
N LEU A 168 -28.01 -18.43 16.49
CA LEU A 168 -27.03 -18.17 17.55
C LEU A 168 -26.73 -16.68 17.74
N ILE A 169 -26.63 -15.90 16.66
CA ILE A 169 -26.49 -14.43 16.70
C ILE A 169 -27.73 -13.77 17.32
N SER A 170 -28.92 -14.31 17.06
CA SER A 170 -30.17 -13.80 17.64
C SER A 170 -30.21 -14.04 19.15
N LEU A 171 -29.91 -15.27 19.57
CA LEU A 171 -29.80 -15.64 20.99
C LEU A 171 -28.74 -14.80 21.71
N SER A 172 -27.60 -14.53 21.07
CA SER A 172 -26.53 -13.73 21.67
C SER A 172 -26.87 -12.25 21.85
N LEU A 173 -27.89 -11.77 21.13
CA LEU A 173 -28.48 -10.43 21.30
C LEU A 173 -29.63 -10.43 22.33
N GLY A 174 -29.97 -11.58 22.92
CA GLY A 174 -31.09 -11.73 23.84
C GLY A 174 -32.46 -11.80 23.15
N LEU A 175 -32.49 -12.18 21.88
CA LEU A 175 -33.70 -12.34 21.07
C LEU A 175 -34.10 -13.82 20.95
N PRO A 176 -35.36 -14.13 20.59
CA PRO A 176 -35.74 -15.48 20.19
C PRO A 176 -34.88 -15.97 19.02
N GLU A 177 -34.48 -17.25 19.03
CA GLU A 177 -33.60 -17.84 18.01
C GLU A 177 -34.07 -17.58 16.57
N ASN A 178 -35.36 -17.73 16.32
CA ASN A 178 -35.96 -17.56 15.00
C ASN A 178 -36.30 -16.10 14.64
N ARG A 179 -35.92 -15.11 15.46
CA ARG A 179 -36.36 -13.72 15.29
C ARG A 179 -35.99 -13.18 13.91
N PHE A 180 -34.83 -13.54 13.36
CA PHE A 180 -34.43 -13.06 12.03
C PHE A 180 -35.10 -13.80 10.87
N ASN A 181 -35.61 -15.03 11.06
CA ASN A 181 -35.98 -15.92 9.95
C ASN A 181 -37.02 -15.32 8.98
N LEU A 182 -38.03 -14.63 9.51
CA LEU A 182 -39.08 -13.99 8.70
C LEU A 182 -38.54 -12.88 7.78
N LEU A 183 -37.37 -12.31 8.09
CA LEU A 183 -36.74 -11.28 7.25
C LEU A 183 -36.04 -11.89 6.02
N PHE A 184 -35.88 -13.21 5.97
CA PHE A 184 -35.25 -13.95 4.88
C PHE A 184 -36.25 -14.68 3.99
N GLU A 185 -37.55 -14.44 4.16
CA GLU A 185 -38.54 -14.79 3.15
C GLU A 185 -38.21 -14.05 1.84
N GLU A 186 -38.21 -14.77 0.72
CA GLU A 186 -37.75 -14.27 -0.58
C GLU A 186 -36.32 -13.66 -0.54
N SER A 187 -35.44 -14.30 0.24
CA SER A 187 -34.05 -13.87 0.42
C SER A 187 -33.35 -13.57 -0.91
N THR A 188 -32.49 -12.56 -0.88
CA THR A 188 -31.71 -12.12 -2.03
C THR A 188 -30.27 -12.64 -1.94
N ASN A 189 -30.15 -13.91 -1.54
CA ASN A 189 -28.86 -14.56 -1.33
C ASN A 189 -28.07 -14.64 -2.63
N PHE A 190 -26.76 -14.49 -2.49
CA PHE A 190 -25.86 -14.46 -3.64
C PHE A 190 -24.64 -15.32 -3.34
N ILE A 191 -24.23 -16.17 -4.27
CA ILE A 191 -23.03 -16.99 -4.12
C ILE A 191 -22.07 -16.62 -5.23
N ARG A 192 -20.81 -16.50 -4.86
CA ARG A 192 -19.75 -16.10 -5.77
C ARG A 192 -18.62 -17.10 -5.70
N LEU A 193 -18.15 -17.51 -6.87
CA LEU A 193 -16.86 -18.19 -7.03
C LEU A 193 -15.84 -17.10 -7.36
N ASN A 194 -14.80 -16.93 -6.54
CA ASN A 194 -13.68 -16.03 -6.86
C ASN A 194 -12.45 -16.86 -7.24
N HIS A 195 -11.77 -16.43 -8.30
CA HIS A 195 -10.44 -16.89 -8.66
C HIS A 195 -9.46 -15.71 -8.74
N TYR A 196 -8.35 -15.82 -8.03
CA TYR A 196 -7.27 -14.83 -8.00
C TYR A 196 -6.03 -15.44 -8.65
N PRO A 197 -5.69 -15.09 -9.90
CA PRO A 197 -4.50 -15.60 -10.55
C PRO A 197 -3.22 -15.03 -9.90
N PRO A 198 -2.06 -15.69 -10.05
CA PRO A 198 -0.78 -15.16 -9.58
C PRO A 198 -0.55 -13.73 -10.09
N CYS A 199 -0.24 -12.82 -9.18
CA CYS A 199 -0.05 -11.41 -9.47
C CYS A 199 1.45 -11.08 -9.54
N PRO A 200 1.95 -10.44 -10.62
CA PRO A 200 3.35 -10.04 -10.71
C PRO A 200 3.70 -8.83 -9.82
N ILE A 201 2.70 -8.08 -9.35
CA ILE A 201 2.84 -6.87 -8.51
C ILE A 201 2.02 -6.96 -7.21
N PRO A 202 2.19 -8.02 -6.40
CA PRO A 202 1.31 -8.27 -5.26
C PRO A 202 1.40 -7.20 -4.16
N HIS A 203 2.42 -6.34 -4.21
CA HIS A 203 2.64 -5.20 -3.31
C HIS A 203 1.92 -3.91 -3.77
N LEU A 204 1.33 -3.90 -4.97
CA LEU A 204 0.59 -2.75 -5.53
C LEU A 204 -0.89 -3.04 -5.76
N ALA A 205 -1.22 -4.30 -6.03
CA ALA A 205 -2.57 -4.73 -6.32
C ALA A 205 -3.22 -5.41 -5.11
N LEU A 206 -4.55 -5.38 -5.08
CA LEU A 206 -5.36 -6.19 -4.18
C LEU A 206 -6.23 -7.10 -5.03
N GLY A 207 -6.45 -8.31 -4.54
CA GLY A 207 -7.46 -9.22 -5.12
C GLY A 207 -8.86 -8.66 -4.90
N VAL A 208 -9.10 -8.04 -3.75
CA VAL A 208 -10.29 -7.22 -3.48
C VAL A 208 -9.87 -6.02 -2.65
N GLY A 209 -10.22 -4.81 -3.10
CA GLY A 209 -10.00 -3.58 -2.33
C GLY A 209 -10.68 -3.57 -0.96
N ARG A 210 -10.31 -2.61 -0.11
CA ARG A 210 -10.91 -2.48 1.24
C ARG A 210 -12.41 -2.18 1.17
N HIS A 211 -13.21 -2.97 1.86
CA HIS A 211 -14.67 -2.79 1.90
C HIS A 211 -15.29 -3.38 3.17
N LYS A 212 -16.58 -3.08 3.34
CA LYS A 212 -17.48 -3.73 4.30
C LYS A 212 -18.57 -4.45 3.53
N ASP A 213 -18.99 -5.60 4.04
CA ASP A 213 -20.09 -6.35 3.44
C ASP A 213 -21.41 -5.72 3.83
N SER A 214 -22.20 -5.33 2.83
CA SER A 214 -23.48 -4.67 3.06
C SER A 214 -24.61 -5.61 3.49
N ARG A 215 -24.32 -6.90 3.68
CA ARG A 215 -25.31 -7.98 3.80
C ARG A 215 -25.57 -8.31 5.27
N ALA A 216 -26.31 -9.36 5.57
CA ALA A 216 -26.50 -9.76 6.97
C ALA A 216 -25.31 -10.58 7.46
N LEU A 217 -24.95 -11.62 6.71
CA LEU A 217 -23.86 -12.54 7.03
C LEU A 217 -23.12 -12.91 5.75
N THR A 218 -21.80 -13.06 5.84
CA THR A 218 -21.01 -13.71 4.79
C THR A 218 -20.42 -14.99 5.36
N ILE A 219 -20.57 -16.10 4.62
CA ILE A 219 -19.97 -17.40 4.91
C ILE A 219 -18.95 -17.69 3.82
N LEU A 220 -17.68 -17.75 4.17
CA LEU A 220 -16.57 -17.82 3.22
C LEU A 220 -15.82 -19.14 3.36
N ALA A 221 -15.82 -19.95 2.30
CA ALA A 221 -14.79 -20.95 2.08
C ALA A 221 -13.56 -20.32 1.42
N GLN A 222 -12.37 -20.72 1.84
CA GLN A 222 -11.11 -20.37 1.18
C GLN A 222 -10.18 -21.57 1.09
N ASP A 223 -9.27 -21.56 0.13
CA ASP A 223 -8.21 -22.57 0.03
C ASP A 223 -7.07 -22.36 1.06
N ASP A 224 -6.00 -23.12 0.90
CA ASP A 224 -4.80 -23.09 1.75
C ASP A 224 -3.84 -21.93 1.45
N VAL A 225 -4.11 -21.11 0.42
CA VAL A 225 -3.24 -19.97 0.05
C VAL A 225 -3.46 -18.78 0.98
N GLY A 226 -4.69 -18.62 1.49
CA GLY A 226 -5.08 -17.47 2.29
C GLY A 226 -5.04 -16.17 1.48
N GLY A 227 -5.11 -15.01 2.14
CA GLY A 227 -5.09 -13.71 1.44
C GLY A 227 -6.04 -12.69 2.05
N LEU A 228 -7.07 -13.18 2.72
CA LEU A 228 -8.01 -12.35 3.46
C LEU A 228 -7.30 -11.63 4.60
N GLU A 229 -7.47 -10.31 4.66
CA GLU A 229 -7.02 -9.46 5.74
C GLU A 229 -8.21 -8.72 6.34
N VAL A 230 -8.28 -8.68 7.67
CA VAL A 230 -9.33 -8.03 8.45
C VAL A 230 -8.70 -6.88 9.23
N LYS A 231 -9.37 -5.73 9.25
CA LYS A 231 -8.90 -4.57 10.00
C LYS A 231 -9.27 -4.72 11.48
N ARG A 232 -8.28 -4.94 12.34
CA ARG A 232 -8.49 -5.14 13.79
C ARG A 232 -9.05 -3.87 14.43
N LYS A 233 -10.13 -4.00 15.20
CA LYS A 233 -10.82 -2.85 15.82
C LYS A 233 -9.97 -2.11 16.86
N THR A 234 -9.11 -2.82 17.58
CA THR A 234 -8.37 -2.27 18.73
C THR A 234 -7.25 -1.31 18.37
N ASN A 235 -6.57 -1.54 17.25
CA ASN A 235 -5.41 -0.74 16.81
C ASN A 235 -5.49 -0.30 15.34
N GLY A 236 -6.48 -0.76 14.57
CA GLY A 236 -6.67 -0.40 13.16
C GLY A 236 -5.74 -1.13 12.18
N GLU A 237 -4.93 -2.07 12.66
CA GLU A 237 -3.98 -2.83 11.83
C GLU A 237 -4.69 -3.84 10.93
N TRP A 238 -4.10 -4.12 9.77
CA TRP A 238 -4.53 -5.20 8.89
C TRP A 238 -3.95 -6.52 9.37
N VAL A 239 -4.81 -7.52 9.54
CA VAL A 239 -4.42 -8.79 10.13
C VAL A 239 -4.85 -9.94 9.22
N ARG A 240 -3.91 -10.81 8.85
CA ARG A 240 -4.16 -11.92 7.90
C ARG A 240 -4.90 -13.08 8.56
N VAL A 241 -6.04 -13.48 8.00
CA VAL A 241 -6.80 -14.64 8.48
C VAL A 241 -6.11 -15.93 8.06
N LYS A 242 -5.62 -16.69 9.03
CA LYS A 242 -4.96 -17.98 8.80
C LYS A 242 -5.95 -18.99 8.20
N PRO A 243 -5.63 -19.64 7.07
CA PRO A 243 -6.42 -20.74 6.56
C PRO A 243 -6.50 -21.88 7.58
N THR A 244 -7.72 -22.25 7.97
CA THR A 244 -8.00 -23.39 8.84
C THR A 244 -8.66 -24.48 8.01
N PRO A 245 -8.12 -25.72 7.98
CA PRO A 245 -8.74 -26.84 7.27
C PRO A 245 -10.19 -27.06 7.70
N ASP A 246 -11.06 -27.34 6.75
CA ASP A 246 -12.50 -27.59 6.98
C ASP A 246 -13.22 -26.52 7.81
N ALA A 247 -12.73 -25.28 7.78
CA ALA A 247 -13.38 -24.15 8.43
C ALA A 247 -14.11 -23.25 7.42
N TYR A 248 -15.17 -22.60 7.90
CA TYR A 248 -15.77 -21.43 7.25
C TYR A 248 -15.40 -20.16 8.02
N ILE A 249 -15.03 -19.11 7.29
CA ILE A 249 -14.88 -17.78 7.86
C ILE A 249 -16.24 -17.09 7.80
N ILE A 250 -16.68 -16.56 8.92
CA ILE A 250 -17.94 -15.87 9.08
C ILE A 250 -17.66 -14.40 9.38
N ASN A 251 -18.32 -13.49 8.68
CA ASN A 251 -18.35 -12.09 9.07
C ASN A 251 -19.74 -11.49 9.09
N VAL A 252 -19.91 -10.61 10.07
CA VAL A 252 -21.14 -9.86 10.29
C VAL A 252 -21.16 -8.69 9.31
N GLY A 253 -22.25 -8.52 8.58
CA GLY A 253 -22.40 -7.43 7.63
C GLY A 253 -23.19 -6.25 8.18
N ASP A 254 -23.29 -5.20 7.35
CA ASP A 254 -23.92 -3.92 7.70
C ASP A 254 -25.37 -4.07 8.18
N ILE A 255 -26.13 -5.06 7.68
CA ILE A 255 -27.53 -5.26 8.08
C ILE A 255 -27.63 -5.67 9.55
N ILE A 256 -26.79 -6.60 10.00
CA ILE A 256 -26.76 -7.01 11.42
C ILE A 256 -26.26 -5.86 12.29
N GLN A 257 -25.31 -5.05 11.80
CA GLN A 257 -24.88 -3.85 12.51
C GLN A 257 -26.04 -2.85 12.72
N VAL A 258 -26.87 -2.63 11.70
CA VAL A 258 -28.04 -1.77 11.79
C VAL A 258 -29.11 -2.39 12.72
N TRP A 259 -29.48 -3.66 12.51
CA TRP A 259 -30.46 -4.36 13.35
C TRP A 259 -30.07 -4.37 14.83
N SER A 260 -28.78 -4.57 15.12
CA SER A 260 -28.23 -4.60 16.48
C SER A 260 -27.92 -3.23 17.08
N ASN A 261 -28.19 -2.14 16.36
CA ASN A 261 -27.97 -0.76 16.80
C ASN A 261 -26.51 -0.47 17.24
N ASP A 262 -25.55 -0.92 16.44
CA ASP A 262 -24.08 -0.89 16.71
C ASP A 262 -23.60 -1.84 17.82
N THR A 263 -24.42 -2.77 18.34
CA THR A 263 -23.93 -3.79 19.29
C THR A 263 -22.92 -4.72 18.63
N TYR A 264 -23.21 -5.14 17.39
CA TYR A 264 -22.26 -5.80 16.51
C TYR A 264 -21.86 -4.86 15.38
N GLU A 265 -20.64 -4.97 14.90
CA GLU A 265 -20.10 -4.08 13.89
C GLU A 265 -19.53 -4.88 12.72
N SER A 266 -19.89 -4.43 11.51
CA SER A 266 -19.36 -4.85 10.23
C SER A 266 -17.96 -4.30 10.04
N VAL A 267 -16.98 -5.16 9.80
CA VAL A 267 -15.56 -4.79 9.80
C VAL A 267 -14.99 -4.66 8.39
N GLU A 268 -14.14 -3.65 8.22
CA GLU A 268 -13.42 -3.42 6.97
C GLU A 268 -12.43 -4.57 6.73
N HIS A 269 -12.49 -5.18 5.56
CA HIS A 269 -11.62 -6.28 5.15
C HIS A 269 -11.16 -6.08 3.70
N ARG A 270 -10.06 -6.76 3.31
CA ARG A 270 -9.49 -6.74 1.96
C ARG A 270 -8.90 -8.11 1.61
N VAL A 271 -8.58 -8.34 0.35
CA VAL A 271 -7.90 -9.58 -0.09
C VAL A 271 -6.59 -9.22 -0.78
N THR A 272 -5.49 -9.72 -0.23
CA THR A 272 -4.16 -9.64 -0.83
C THR A 272 -3.95 -10.73 -1.86
N VAL A 273 -3.06 -10.47 -2.82
CA VAL A 273 -2.64 -11.42 -3.85
C VAL A 273 -1.17 -11.78 -3.68
N ASN A 274 -0.73 -12.84 -4.36
CA ASN A 274 0.65 -13.31 -4.30
C ASN A 274 1.14 -13.66 -5.73
N SER A 275 2.45 -13.77 -5.92
CA SER A 275 3.06 -14.02 -7.23
C SER A 275 3.27 -15.49 -7.58
N GLN A 276 2.94 -16.43 -6.68
CA GLN A 276 3.36 -17.83 -6.80
C GLN A 276 2.20 -18.78 -7.10
N ARG A 277 1.07 -18.63 -6.40
CA ARG A 277 -0.06 -19.56 -6.42
C ARG A 277 -1.36 -18.80 -6.67
N GLU A 278 -2.20 -19.37 -7.53
CA GLU A 278 -3.60 -18.98 -7.65
C GLU A 278 -4.36 -19.26 -6.34
N ARG A 279 -5.37 -18.44 -6.05
CA ARG A 279 -6.24 -18.57 -4.88
C ARG A 279 -7.69 -18.72 -5.31
N PHE A 280 -8.44 -19.56 -4.61
CA PHE A 280 -9.89 -19.71 -4.76
C PHE A 280 -10.61 -19.37 -3.45
N SER A 281 -11.80 -18.78 -3.57
CA SER A 281 -12.70 -18.62 -2.41
C SER A 281 -14.15 -18.49 -2.84
N ILE A 282 -15.05 -18.97 -1.98
CA ILE A 282 -16.47 -19.09 -2.28
C ILE A 282 -17.28 -18.39 -1.18
N PRO A 283 -17.46 -17.06 -1.23
CA PRO A 283 -18.37 -16.37 -0.32
C PRO A 283 -19.82 -16.64 -0.69
N VAL A 284 -20.60 -17.04 0.32
CA VAL A 284 -22.06 -16.99 0.35
C VAL A 284 -22.49 -15.75 1.10
N PHE A 285 -23.22 -14.91 0.40
CA PHE A 285 -23.71 -13.65 0.88
C PHE A 285 -25.18 -13.76 1.30
N PHE A 286 -25.42 -13.92 2.60
CA PHE A 286 -26.75 -14.12 3.15
C PHE A 286 -27.46 -12.78 3.41
N SER A 287 -28.60 -12.57 2.76
CA SER A 287 -29.29 -11.28 2.69
C SER A 287 -30.81 -11.42 2.84
N PRO A 288 -31.50 -10.48 3.48
CA PRO A 288 -32.94 -10.51 3.63
C PRO A 288 -33.67 -10.36 2.28
N GLY A 289 -35.00 -10.50 2.30
CA GLY A 289 -35.83 -10.22 1.14
C GLY A 289 -35.70 -8.77 0.65
N HIS A 290 -35.84 -8.56 -0.66
CA HIS A 290 -35.67 -7.23 -1.27
C HIS A 290 -36.66 -6.18 -0.71
N HIS A 291 -37.83 -6.62 -0.22
CA HIS A 291 -38.88 -5.78 0.35
C HIS A 291 -38.57 -5.32 1.80
N VAL A 292 -37.57 -5.91 2.47
CA VAL A 292 -37.28 -5.66 3.89
C VAL A 292 -36.79 -4.23 4.13
N TRP A 293 -37.38 -3.59 5.12
CA TRP A 293 -36.92 -2.30 5.67
C TRP A 293 -35.94 -2.53 6.81
N VAL A 294 -34.68 -2.24 6.55
CA VAL A 294 -33.59 -2.38 7.52
C VAL A 294 -33.62 -1.17 8.46
N LYS A 295 -33.83 -1.43 9.76
CA LYS A 295 -33.82 -0.44 10.85
C LYS A 295 -33.38 -1.11 12.16
N PRO A 296 -32.88 -0.38 13.16
CA PRO A 296 -32.60 -0.95 14.47
C PRO A 296 -33.82 -1.69 15.03
N LEU A 297 -33.60 -2.91 15.54
CA LEU A 297 -34.66 -3.69 16.17
C LEU A 297 -35.08 -3.01 17.48
N GLU A 298 -36.38 -2.89 17.68
CA GLU A 298 -36.96 -2.15 18.81
C GLU A 298 -36.57 -2.81 20.14
N GLU A 299 -36.45 -4.13 20.15
CA GLU A 299 -35.99 -4.94 21.28
C GLU A 299 -34.54 -4.61 21.68
N LEU A 300 -33.72 -4.12 20.74
CA LEU A 300 -32.28 -3.85 20.92
C LEU A 300 -31.94 -2.38 21.11
N THR A 301 -32.89 -1.46 20.90
CA THR A 301 -32.67 -0.04 21.23
C THR A 301 -32.79 0.23 22.73
N LYS A 302 -33.39 -0.67 23.51
CA LYS A 302 -33.53 -0.57 24.98
C LYS A 302 -34.12 0.77 25.45
N GLY A 303 -35.02 1.35 24.64
CA GLY A 303 -35.64 2.66 24.91
C GLY A 303 -34.79 3.87 24.53
N GLU A 304 -33.56 3.68 24.03
CA GLU A 304 -32.73 4.75 23.46
C GLU A 304 -33.19 5.13 22.04
N LYS A 305 -32.79 6.32 21.58
CA LYS A 305 -33.04 6.74 20.20
C LYS A 305 -32.31 5.81 19.23
N PRO A 306 -32.98 5.28 18.18
CA PRO A 306 -32.32 4.49 17.14
C PRO A 306 -31.16 5.24 16.50
N LYS A 307 -30.00 4.60 16.34
CA LYS A 307 -28.80 5.22 15.72
C LYS A 307 -28.89 5.31 14.20
N TYR A 308 -29.85 4.60 13.59
CA TYR A 308 -30.05 4.52 12.15
C TYR A 308 -31.51 4.75 11.78
N ARG A 309 -31.72 5.50 10.69
CA ARG A 309 -32.99 5.63 9.97
C ARG A 309 -33.26 4.38 9.15
N ALA A 310 -34.54 4.06 8.97
CA ALA A 310 -34.94 2.93 8.15
C ALA A 310 -34.62 3.13 6.66
N TYR A 311 -34.25 2.06 5.97
CA TYR A 311 -34.08 2.04 4.52
C TYR A 311 -34.52 0.71 3.93
N ASN A 312 -35.00 0.71 2.68
CA ASN A 312 -35.35 -0.52 1.98
C ASN A 312 -34.08 -1.22 1.42
N TRP A 313 -33.93 -2.51 1.71
CA TRP A 313 -32.77 -3.31 1.32
C TRP A 313 -32.63 -3.42 -0.21
N GLY A 314 -33.69 -3.78 -0.93
CA GLY A 314 -33.64 -3.95 -2.39
C GLY A 314 -33.23 -2.68 -3.12
N LYS A 315 -33.75 -1.52 -2.70
CA LYS A 315 -33.38 -0.20 -3.25
C LYS A 315 -31.93 0.17 -2.94
N PHE A 316 -31.49 -0.08 -1.71
CA PHE A 316 -30.10 0.11 -1.31
C PHE A 316 -29.15 -0.77 -2.14
N PHE A 317 -29.51 -2.04 -2.36
CA PHE A 317 -28.74 -2.98 -3.17
C PHE A 317 -28.69 -2.54 -4.64
N ALA A 318 -29.82 -2.17 -5.24
CA ALA A 318 -29.89 -1.67 -6.62
C ALA A 318 -29.00 -0.42 -6.83
N ALA A 319 -28.96 0.49 -5.86
CA ALA A 319 -28.08 1.66 -5.89
C ALA A 319 -26.60 1.29 -5.86
N ARG A 320 -26.19 0.37 -4.97
CA ARG A 320 -24.79 -0.09 -4.90
C ARG A 320 -24.37 -0.89 -6.13
N ARG A 321 -25.25 -1.72 -6.68
CA ARG A 321 -24.97 -2.56 -7.84
C ARG A 321 -24.46 -1.74 -9.03
N ARG A 322 -25.08 -0.59 -9.33
CA ARG A 322 -24.68 0.29 -10.45
C ARG A 322 -23.22 0.74 -10.37
N SER A 323 -22.70 0.98 -9.17
CA SER A 323 -21.30 1.40 -8.97
C SER A 323 -20.26 0.32 -9.28
N ASN A 324 -20.66 -0.95 -9.33
CA ASN A 324 -19.76 -2.05 -9.67
C ASN A 324 -19.53 -2.17 -11.18
N PHE A 325 -20.38 -1.56 -12.01
CA PHE A 325 -20.33 -1.64 -13.47
C PHE A 325 -19.70 -0.40 -14.14
N LYS A 326 -19.85 0.78 -13.53
CA LYS A 326 -19.33 2.05 -14.06
C LYS A 326 -18.69 2.86 -12.95
N LYS A 327 -17.54 3.48 -13.24
CA LYS A 327 -16.95 4.51 -12.38
C LYS A 327 -17.99 5.62 -12.21
N LEU A 328 -18.41 5.87 -10.97
CA LEU A 328 -19.30 6.96 -10.64
C LEU A 328 -18.48 8.09 -10.01
N ASP A 329 -18.78 9.33 -10.39
CA ASP A 329 -18.20 10.54 -9.78
C ASP A 329 -18.77 10.82 -8.37
N VAL A 330 -19.64 9.93 -7.87
CA VAL A 330 -20.31 10.05 -6.58
C VAL A 330 -19.97 8.87 -5.67
N GLU A 331 -19.88 9.15 -4.37
CA GLU A 331 -19.59 8.15 -3.34
C GLU A 331 -20.70 7.09 -3.27
N ASN A 332 -20.31 5.82 -3.18
CA ASN A 332 -21.25 4.70 -3.04
C ASN A 332 -22.08 4.84 -1.77
N ILE A 333 -23.37 4.53 -1.86
CA ILE A 333 -24.26 4.55 -0.70
C ILE A 333 -23.79 3.56 0.39
N GLN A 334 -23.64 4.08 1.62
CA GLN A 334 -23.25 3.33 2.82
C GLN A 334 -24.30 3.49 3.93
N ILE A 335 -24.28 2.60 4.94
CA ILE A 335 -25.15 2.71 6.11
C ILE A 335 -24.91 3.99 6.94
N SER A 336 -23.73 4.61 6.82
CA SER A 336 -23.42 5.89 7.47
C SER A 336 -24.35 7.03 7.04
N HIS A 337 -24.88 6.99 5.80
CA HIS A 337 -25.86 7.96 5.31
C HIS A 337 -27.21 7.89 6.02
N PHE A 338 -27.47 6.78 6.73
CA PHE A 338 -28.69 6.55 7.47
C PHE A 338 -28.53 6.83 8.98
N LYS A 339 -27.36 7.23 9.49
CA LYS A 339 -27.21 7.57 10.93
C LYS A 339 -28.06 8.78 11.37
N THR A 340 -28.54 8.78 12.61
CA THR A 340 -29.56 9.75 13.10
C THR A 340 -29.04 11.04 13.76
N GLU A 341 -27.87 11.09 14.43
CA GLU A 341 -27.30 12.34 14.99
C GLU A 341 -25.74 12.40 14.99
N VAL A 342 -25.21 13.61 15.25
CA VAL A 342 -24.10 14.34 14.63
C VAL A 342 -22.67 13.88 14.99
N SER A 343 -21.87 13.52 13.98
CA SER A 343 -20.41 13.72 14.01
C SER A 343 -20.05 14.75 12.94
N SER A 344 -18.99 15.53 13.12
CA SER A 344 -18.57 16.69 12.31
C SER A 344 -18.22 16.41 10.83
N VAL A 345 -18.68 15.29 10.27
CA VAL A 345 -18.56 14.91 8.86
C VAL A 345 -19.87 14.26 8.41
N THR A 346 -21.00 14.97 8.47
CA THR A 346 -22.24 14.55 7.80
C THR A 346 -22.25 15.08 6.37
N LYS A 347 -21.94 14.22 5.40
CA LYS A 347 -22.24 14.50 3.98
C LYS A 347 -23.73 14.23 3.72
N PRO A 348 -24.43 15.07 2.95
CA PRO A 348 -25.88 14.96 2.76
C PRO A 348 -26.27 13.66 2.03
N THR A 349 -27.35 13.03 2.51
CA THR A 349 -28.03 11.93 1.81
C THR A 349 -28.54 12.41 0.44
N PRO A 350 -28.39 11.65 -0.66
CA PRO A 350 -29.01 11.99 -1.95
C PRO A 350 -30.53 12.19 -1.80
N LYS A 351 -31.09 13.23 -2.41
CA LYS A 351 -32.50 13.63 -2.29
C LYS A 351 -33.50 12.51 -2.62
N TYR A 352 -33.12 11.55 -3.47
CA TYR A 352 -33.97 10.47 -3.96
C TYR A 352 -34.18 9.30 -2.99
N LEU A 353 -33.73 9.39 -1.73
CA LEU A 353 -33.89 8.32 -0.72
C LEU A 353 -34.60 8.79 0.56
N GLN A 354 -35.23 9.97 0.53
CA GLN A 354 -36.01 10.50 1.64
C GLN A 354 -37.50 10.22 1.46
N PRO A 355 -38.26 9.89 2.53
CA PRO A 355 -39.72 9.94 2.48
C PRO A 355 -40.18 11.37 2.14
N ALA A 356 -41.19 11.50 1.27
CA ALA A 356 -41.72 12.80 0.87
C ALA A 356 -42.38 13.53 2.05
N THR A 357 -41.79 14.63 2.52
CA THR A 357 -42.46 15.61 3.40
C THR A 357 -42.10 17.03 2.98
N GLY A 358 -43.12 17.87 2.75
CA GLY A 358 -42.99 19.19 2.14
C GLY A 358 -42.70 20.37 3.08
N LYS A 359 -42.23 21.44 2.43
CA LYS A 359 -42.25 22.90 2.72
C LYS A 359 -41.33 23.52 3.81
N GLU A 360 -40.37 24.30 3.27
CA GLU A 360 -40.02 25.74 3.50
C GLU A 360 -39.79 26.35 4.90
N ARG A 361 -38.57 26.88 5.13
CA ARG A 361 -38.19 28.31 5.37
C ARG A 361 -36.74 28.40 5.91
N SER A 362 -35.80 29.03 5.20
CA SER A 362 -35.34 30.45 5.18
C SER A 362 -34.05 30.70 5.99
N MET A 363 -33.09 31.38 5.33
CA MET A 363 -31.77 31.80 5.81
C MET A 363 -31.84 32.93 6.85
N GLU A 364 -30.88 33.00 7.79
CA GLU A 364 -29.96 34.16 7.91
C GLU A 364 -28.79 33.96 8.92
N ALA A 365 -27.58 34.27 8.42
CA ALA A 365 -26.43 34.97 9.00
C ALA A 365 -25.74 34.52 10.33
N ARG A 366 -24.41 34.34 10.28
CA ARG A 366 -23.41 35.40 10.59
C ARG A 366 -21.95 34.96 10.41
N LYS A 367 -21.12 35.98 10.16
CA LYS A 367 -19.72 36.05 9.69
C LYS A 367 -18.78 36.42 10.87
N LYS A 368 -17.45 36.29 10.63
CA LYS A 368 -16.25 36.92 11.31
C LYS A 368 -15.59 36.06 12.42
N HIS A 369 -14.26 35.91 12.58
CA HIS A 369 -13.07 36.64 12.09
C HIS A 369 -11.77 35.78 12.17
N MET A 370 -10.70 36.28 11.55
CA MET A 370 -9.38 35.66 11.32
C MET A 370 -8.28 36.41 12.11
N ILE A 371 -7.14 35.74 12.38
CA ILE A 371 -5.78 36.22 12.76
C ILE A 371 -5.52 36.58 14.24
N PHE A 372 -4.58 35.87 14.88
CA PHE A 372 -3.32 36.43 15.42
C PHE A 372 -2.31 35.31 15.77
N VAL A 373 -1.12 35.39 15.17
CA VAL A 373 0.08 34.60 15.50
C VAL A 373 1.09 35.56 16.13
N SER A 374 1.60 35.23 17.32
CA SER A 374 3.03 35.18 17.67
C SER A 374 3.35 35.46 19.15
N PHE A 375 4.42 34.80 19.61
CA PHE A 375 5.30 35.03 20.77
C PHE A 375 4.86 34.58 22.17
N LEU A 376 5.46 33.48 22.64
CA LEU A 376 6.30 33.52 23.85
C LEU A 376 7.30 32.34 23.90
N ILE A 377 8.60 32.65 23.82
CA ILE A 377 9.72 31.83 24.29
C ILE A 377 10.23 32.55 25.54
N PHE A 378 10.30 31.88 26.69
CA PHE A 378 11.50 31.75 27.54
C PHE A 378 11.21 31.09 28.90
N LEU A 379 12.22 30.33 29.37
CA LEU A 379 12.54 29.90 30.75
C LEU A 379 11.73 28.77 31.41
N VAL A 380 12.32 27.56 31.42
CA VAL A 380 12.66 26.86 32.67
C VAL A 380 14.00 26.13 32.49
N SER A 381 15.03 26.66 33.16
CA SER A 381 16.28 25.96 33.47
C SER A 381 16.32 25.67 34.97
N SER A 382 16.33 24.39 35.34
CA SER A 382 16.80 23.88 36.64
C SER A 382 17.63 22.63 36.32
N VAL A 383 18.94 22.80 36.11
CA VAL A 383 20.03 22.55 37.07
C VAL A 383 19.88 21.24 37.84
N TYR A 384 20.51 20.18 37.32
CA TYR A 384 21.10 19.11 38.12
C TYR A 384 22.58 19.01 37.71
N PRO A 385 23.53 19.03 38.67
CA PRO A 385 24.95 18.92 38.35
C PRO A 385 25.36 17.44 38.27
N MET A 386 25.97 17.04 37.15
CA MET A 386 26.81 15.85 37.11
C MET A 386 28.16 16.20 36.49
N ALA A 387 29.19 15.72 37.17
CA ALA A 387 30.61 16.01 37.01
C ALA A 387 31.10 16.13 35.57
N SER A 388 31.84 17.21 35.31
CA SER A 388 32.66 17.37 34.11
C SER A 388 33.98 16.61 34.28
N GLU A 389 34.06 15.41 33.73
CA GLU A 389 35.34 14.84 33.32
C GLU A 389 35.74 15.50 31.98
N GLY A 390 36.98 16.00 31.93
CA GLY A 390 37.52 16.73 30.79
C GLY A 390 37.51 15.90 29.51
N ARG A 391 36.55 16.15 28.63
CA ARG A 391 36.65 15.73 27.22
C ARG A 391 37.54 16.73 26.48
N GLN A 392 38.69 16.24 26.07
CA GLN A 392 39.53 16.85 25.03
C GLN A 392 38.62 17.17 23.83
N ALA A 393 38.49 18.45 23.46
CA ALA A 393 37.63 18.85 22.36
C ALA A 393 38.17 18.22 21.07
N ASN A 394 37.37 17.35 20.43
CA ASN A 394 37.71 16.78 19.13
C ASN A 394 37.99 17.90 18.12
N PRO A 395 39.03 17.78 17.28
CA PRO A 395 39.36 18.81 16.31
C PRO A 395 38.18 19.02 15.35
N VAL A 396 37.76 20.28 15.20
CA VAL A 396 36.71 20.67 14.26
C VAL A 396 37.18 20.37 12.84
N LYS A 397 36.32 19.74 12.04
CA LYS A 397 36.58 19.33 10.65
C LYS A 397 35.54 19.95 9.74
N HIS A 398 35.87 20.04 8.45
CA HIS A 398 34.95 20.52 7.42
C HIS A 398 34.52 19.37 6.51
N PHE A 399 33.23 19.01 6.56
CA PHE A 399 32.63 18.01 5.69
C PHE A 399 31.99 18.68 4.47
N VAL A 400 32.29 18.16 3.29
CA VAL A 400 31.68 18.56 2.02
C VAL A 400 30.89 17.38 1.49
N LEU A 401 29.56 17.53 1.39
CA LEU A 401 28.64 16.45 1.05
C LEU A 401 28.08 16.66 -0.36
N VAL A 402 28.24 15.64 -1.21
CA VAL A 402 27.85 15.67 -2.62
C VAL A 402 26.83 14.56 -2.88
N HIS A 403 25.67 14.95 -3.40
CA HIS A 403 24.51 14.07 -3.61
C HIS A 403 24.65 13.18 -4.86
N GLY A 404 23.79 12.15 -4.93
CA GLY A 404 23.64 11.25 -6.08
C GLY A 404 22.76 11.78 -7.20
N SER A 405 22.50 10.94 -8.21
CA SER A 405 21.63 11.28 -9.34
C SER A 405 20.23 11.67 -8.88
N CYS A 406 19.65 12.65 -9.56
CA CYS A 406 18.31 13.23 -9.32
C CYS A 406 18.05 13.87 -7.94
N HIS A 407 18.97 13.73 -6.99
CA HIS A 407 18.88 14.31 -5.66
C HIS A 407 19.49 15.72 -5.64
N GLY A 408 19.39 16.38 -4.49
CA GLY A 408 20.11 17.61 -4.18
C GLY A 408 20.75 17.55 -2.79
N ALA A 409 21.38 18.64 -2.37
CA ALA A 409 21.93 18.84 -1.03
C ALA A 409 20.92 18.53 0.09
N TRP A 410 19.63 18.71 -0.18
CA TRP A 410 18.52 18.38 0.73
C TRP A 410 18.55 16.92 1.21
N SER A 411 19.08 15.98 0.41
CA SER A 411 19.18 14.56 0.78
C SER A 411 20.07 14.31 2.00
N TRP A 412 20.98 15.25 2.30
CA TRP A 412 21.91 15.16 3.42
C TRP A 412 21.38 15.78 4.71
N TYR A 413 20.14 16.26 4.77
CA TYR A 413 19.67 17.11 5.88
C TYR A 413 19.86 16.48 7.27
N LYS A 414 19.64 15.17 7.43
CA LYS A 414 19.86 14.45 8.70
C LYS A 414 21.35 14.45 9.09
N ILE A 415 22.24 14.18 8.14
CA ILE A 415 23.69 14.15 8.37
C ILE A 415 24.24 15.55 8.62
N VAL A 416 23.73 16.57 7.91
CA VAL A 416 24.08 17.97 8.16
C VAL A 416 23.73 18.36 9.60
N ALA A 417 22.54 17.99 10.09
CA ALA A 417 22.14 18.26 11.46
C ALA A 417 23.06 17.56 12.48
N LEU A 418 23.35 16.27 12.28
CA LEU A 418 24.19 15.47 13.19
C LEU A 418 25.66 15.92 13.22
N LEU A 419 26.25 16.24 12.06
CA LEU A 419 27.64 16.71 12.01
C LEU A 419 27.79 18.12 12.58
N LYS A 420 26.83 19.03 12.32
CA LYS A 420 26.83 20.38 12.91
C LYS A 420 26.64 20.33 14.43
N SER A 421 25.75 19.46 14.93
CA SER A 421 25.58 19.30 16.39
C SER A 421 26.82 18.70 17.07
N SER A 422 27.70 18.04 16.30
CA SER A 422 29.00 17.54 16.75
C SER A 422 30.11 18.60 16.69
N GLY A 423 29.79 19.83 16.31
CA GLY A 423 30.74 20.95 16.24
C GLY A 423 31.51 21.08 14.93
N HIS A 424 31.21 20.26 13.91
CA HIS A 424 31.89 20.31 12.62
C HIS A 424 31.31 21.39 11.68
N LYS A 425 32.14 21.93 10.79
CA LYS A 425 31.71 22.73 9.64
C LYS A 425 31.17 21.78 8.58
N VAL A 426 30.01 22.08 8.00
CA VAL A 426 29.37 21.19 7.01
C VAL A 426 28.80 21.99 5.86
N THR A 427 29.21 21.63 4.65
CA THR A 427 28.70 22.19 3.40
C THR A 427 28.10 21.07 2.56
N ALA A 428 26.77 21.07 2.41
CA ALA A 428 26.10 20.21 1.44
C ALA A 428 25.87 21.01 0.16
N LEU A 429 26.35 20.50 -0.98
CA LEU A 429 26.34 21.23 -2.24
C LEU A 429 25.32 20.64 -3.22
N ASP A 430 24.61 21.52 -3.92
CA ASP A 430 23.86 21.16 -5.12
C ASP A 430 24.79 21.22 -6.34
N LEU A 431 24.96 20.09 -7.03
CA LEU A 431 25.57 20.08 -8.35
C LEU A 431 24.68 20.83 -9.35
N ALA A 432 25.22 21.16 -10.52
CA ALA A 432 24.48 22.01 -11.45
C ALA A 432 23.17 21.33 -11.88
N ALA A 433 22.11 22.12 -12.04
CA ALA A 433 20.75 21.65 -12.30
C ALA A 433 20.15 20.66 -11.28
N SER A 434 20.72 20.55 -10.09
CA SER A 434 20.23 19.71 -9.00
C SER A 434 19.74 20.56 -7.82
N GLY A 435 18.88 19.99 -6.97
CA GLY A 435 18.27 20.69 -5.82
C GLY A 435 17.83 22.11 -6.14
N ILE A 436 18.34 23.10 -5.39
CA ILE A 436 17.97 24.51 -5.57
C ILE A 436 18.87 25.27 -6.57
N ASN A 437 19.79 24.59 -7.27
CA ASN A 437 20.64 25.22 -8.29
C ASN A 437 19.78 25.82 -9.42
N PRO A 438 19.99 27.09 -9.82
CA PRO A 438 19.10 27.76 -10.77
C PRO A 438 19.19 27.24 -12.21
N LYS A 439 20.30 26.58 -12.59
CA LYS A 439 20.45 26.01 -13.95
C LYS A 439 19.37 24.95 -14.20
N GLN A 440 18.88 24.84 -15.44
CA GLN A 440 17.98 23.76 -15.83
C GLN A 440 18.76 22.61 -16.46
N VAL A 441 18.20 21.41 -16.45
CA VAL A 441 18.88 20.21 -16.98
C VAL A 441 19.16 20.33 -18.48
N GLY A 442 18.33 21.06 -19.23
CA GLY A 442 18.52 21.33 -20.66
C GLY A 442 19.68 22.28 -20.97
N ASP A 443 20.12 23.08 -20.00
CA ASP A 443 21.26 24.01 -20.15
C ASP A 443 22.60 23.30 -19.98
N LEU A 444 22.60 22.08 -19.41
CA LEU A 444 23.82 21.30 -19.18
C LEU A 444 24.30 20.63 -20.46
N ARG A 445 25.48 21.06 -20.93
CA ARG A 445 26.12 20.56 -22.15
C ARG A 445 27.25 19.56 -21.91
N SER A 446 27.81 19.51 -20.71
CA SER A 446 28.89 18.60 -20.35
C SER A 446 28.87 18.21 -18.87
N ILE A 447 29.47 17.06 -18.56
CA ILE A 447 29.69 16.58 -17.19
C ILE A 447 30.57 17.55 -16.40
N SER A 448 31.50 18.24 -17.08
CA SER A 448 32.31 19.30 -16.50
C SER A 448 31.44 20.43 -15.94
N GLY A 449 30.40 20.82 -16.69
CA GLY A 449 29.40 21.79 -16.26
C GLY A 449 28.53 21.29 -15.10
N TYR A 450 28.27 19.98 -15.03
CA TYR A 450 27.59 19.35 -13.90
C TYR A 450 28.41 19.44 -12.60
N PHE A 451 29.72 19.19 -12.68
CA PHE A 451 30.66 19.24 -11.56
C PHE A 451 31.09 20.65 -11.15
N GLN A 452 30.76 21.67 -11.95
CA GLN A 452 31.23 23.05 -11.74
C GLN A 452 30.99 23.57 -10.31
N PRO A 453 29.81 23.42 -9.67
CA PRO A 453 29.61 23.96 -8.33
C PRO A 453 30.55 23.38 -7.26
N LEU A 454 30.89 22.08 -7.34
CA LEU A 454 31.86 21.47 -6.45
C LEU A 454 33.27 21.99 -6.74
N ARG A 455 33.63 22.14 -8.02
CA ARG A 455 34.94 22.64 -8.45
C ARG A 455 35.17 24.07 -7.96
N ASP A 456 34.22 24.96 -8.21
CA ASP A 456 34.26 26.36 -7.79
C ASP A 456 34.36 26.47 -6.27
N PHE A 457 33.62 25.62 -5.53
CA PHE A 457 33.72 25.55 -4.08
C PHE A 457 35.12 25.11 -3.62
N MET A 458 35.67 24.04 -4.19
CA MET A 458 37.01 23.55 -3.84
C MET A 458 38.10 24.58 -4.18
N GLU A 459 37.97 25.33 -5.28
CA GLU A 459 38.86 26.44 -5.63
C GLU A 459 38.80 27.57 -4.60
N SER A 460 37.60 27.88 -4.10
CA SER A 460 37.36 28.95 -3.12
C SER A 460 37.90 28.68 -1.71
N LEU A 461 38.19 27.42 -1.37
CA LEU A 461 38.76 27.06 -0.07
C LEU A 461 40.17 27.67 0.10
N PRO A 462 40.51 28.15 1.31
CA PRO A 462 41.88 28.53 1.66
C PRO A 462 42.90 27.43 1.33
N ALA A 463 44.14 27.82 1.03
CA ALA A 463 45.18 26.88 0.59
C ALA A 463 45.56 25.83 1.67
N ASP A 464 45.37 26.17 2.95
CA ASP A 464 45.63 25.33 4.11
C ASP A 464 44.37 24.57 4.61
N GLU A 465 43.19 24.85 4.07
CA GLU A 465 41.95 24.19 4.47
C GLU A 465 41.78 22.86 3.74
N ARG A 466 41.75 21.76 4.51
CA ARG A 466 41.47 20.41 4.01
C ARG A 466 40.09 19.93 4.45
N VAL A 467 39.34 19.35 3.52
CA VAL A 467 37.96 18.88 3.77
C VAL A 467 37.87 17.36 3.79
N VAL A 468 36.88 16.84 4.50
CA VAL A 468 36.38 15.47 4.37
C VAL A 468 35.35 15.48 3.24
N LEU A 469 35.71 14.88 2.10
CA LEU A 469 34.89 14.95 0.90
C LEU A 469 34.03 13.69 0.77
N VAL A 470 32.71 13.82 0.86
CA VAL A 470 31.78 12.69 0.89
C VAL A 470 30.90 12.72 -0.34
N GLY A 471 30.94 11.65 -1.14
CA GLY A 471 30.12 11.48 -2.34
C GLY A 471 29.17 10.30 -2.19
N HIS A 472 27.91 10.51 -2.56
CA HIS A 472 26.90 9.45 -2.63
C HIS A 472 26.57 9.11 -4.09
N SER A 473 26.44 7.82 -4.41
CA SER A 473 25.97 7.36 -5.72
C SER A 473 26.76 8.02 -6.87
N LEU A 474 26.07 8.66 -7.84
CA LEU A 474 26.70 9.42 -8.94
C LEU A 474 27.65 10.54 -8.46
N GLY A 475 27.43 11.09 -7.27
CA GLY A 475 28.31 12.08 -6.64
C GLY A 475 29.74 11.57 -6.43
N GLY A 476 29.94 10.26 -6.43
CA GLY A 476 31.26 9.61 -6.47
C GLY A 476 32.14 10.06 -7.65
N LEU A 477 31.54 10.34 -8.80
CA LEU A 477 32.27 10.84 -9.97
C LEU A 477 32.78 12.27 -9.74
N ALA A 478 31.93 13.13 -9.20
CA ALA A 478 32.26 14.52 -8.90
C ALA A 478 33.41 14.61 -7.89
N ILE A 479 33.35 13.82 -6.81
CA ILE A 479 34.42 13.82 -5.80
C ILE A 479 35.72 13.22 -6.35
N SER A 480 35.65 12.25 -7.26
CA SER A 480 36.84 11.68 -7.90
C SER A 480 37.57 12.71 -8.77
N GLN A 481 36.81 13.53 -9.49
CA GLN A 481 37.38 14.63 -10.26
C GLN A 481 37.95 15.75 -9.36
N ALA A 482 37.28 16.06 -8.24
CA ALA A 482 37.80 16.99 -7.25
C ALA A 482 39.12 16.48 -6.62
N MET A 483 39.25 15.18 -6.35
CA MET A 483 40.50 14.57 -5.87
C MET A 483 41.64 14.67 -6.89
N GLU A 484 41.34 14.55 -8.19
CA GLU A 484 42.34 14.71 -9.26
C GLU A 484 42.83 16.16 -9.37
N LYS A 485 41.93 17.13 -9.20
CA LYS A 485 42.23 18.56 -9.35
C LYS A 485 42.81 19.21 -8.10
N PHE A 486 42.32 18.83 -6.92
CA PHE A 486 42.63 19.45 -5.63
C PHE A 486 43.07 18.43 -4.56
N PRO A 487 44.01 17.51 -4.86
CA PRO A 487 44.40 16.46 -3.91
C PRO A 487 44.89 17.03 -2.57
N GLU A 488 45.54 18.19 -2.58
CA GLU A 488 46.04 18.87 -1.39
C GLU A 488 44.92 19.37 -0.46
N LYS A 489 43.74 19.70 -1.01
CA LYS A 489 42.58 20.21 -0.25
C LYS A 489 41.68 19.09 0.29
N VAL A 490 41.96 17.82 0.01
CA VAL A 490 41.17 16.69 0.49
C VAL A 490 41.95 15.93 1.57
N SER A 491 41.38 15.86 2.77
CA SER A 491 41.94 15.05 3.88
C SER A 491 41.70 13.56 3.62
N VAL A 492 40.45 13.22 3.32
CA VAL A 492 39.99 11.88 2.97
C VAL A 492 38.72 12.00 2.11
N ALA A 493 38.60 11.13 1.12
CA ALA A 493 37.41 10.97 0.29
C ALA A 493 36.60 9.75 0.77
N VAL A 494 35.29 9.94 0.97
CA VAL A 494 34.37 8.90 1.42
C VAL A 494 33.32 8.63 0.35
N PHE A 495 33.29 7.41 -0.16
CA PHE A 495 32.35 6.92 -1.16
C PHE A 495 31.23 6.15 -0.46
N VAL A 496 30.03 6.73 -0.39
CA VAL A 496 28.86 6.10 0.24
C VAL A 496 27.98 5.53 -0.87
N THR A 497 27.97 4.20 -1.03
CA THR A 497 27.28 3.51 -2.14
C THR A 497 27.54 4.16 -3.51
N ALA A 498 28.73 4.72 -3.69
CA ALA A 498 29.04 5.65 -4.76
C ALA A 498 29.88 5.02 -5.87
N SER A 499 29.76 5.55 -7.09
CA SER A 499 30.64 5.18 -8.19
C SER A 499 32.07 5.61 -7.87
N MET A 500 33.01 4.67 -7.87
CA MET A 500 34.41 4.92 -7.50
C MET A 500 35.36 4.56 -8.67
N PRO A 501 35.42 5.40 -9.74
CA PRO A 501 36.39 5.23 -10.81
C PRO A 501 37.82 5.36 -10.29
N GLY A 502 38.76 4.78 -11.02
CA GLY A 502 40.17 4.86 -10.70
C GLY A 502 41.04 4.77 -11.96
N PRO A 503 42.36 4.98 -11.82
CA PRO A 503 43.28 4.92 -12.95
C PRO A 503 43.23 3.60 -13.73
N THR A 504 42.88 2.50 -13.06
CA THR A 504 42.76 1.14 -13.62
C THR A 504 41.31 0.72 -13.87
N LEU A 505 40.33 1.48 -13.38
CA LEU A 505 38.90 1.21 -13.50
C LEU A 505 38.22 2.45 -14.09
N ASN A 506 38.27 2.56 -15.41
CA ASN A 506 37.71 3.70 -16.12
C ASN A 506 36.17 3.73 -16.07
N ILE A 507 35.60 4.90 -16.36
CA ILE A 507 34.15 5.12 -16.26
C ILE A 507 33.34 4.26 -17.25
N SER A 508 33.89 3.99 -18.44
CA SER A 508 33.29 3.08 -19.43
C SER A 508 33.06 1.68 -18.85
N THR A 509 34.11 1.09 -18.27
CA THR A 509 34.06 -0.24 -17.64
C THR A 509 33.06 -0.28 -16.50
N LEU A 510 33.04 0.77 -15.67
CA LEU A 510 32.07 0.92 -14.59
C LEU A 510 30.62 0.96 -15.08
N ASN A 511 30.34 1.78 -16.11
CA ASN A 511 29.00 1.92 -16.67
C ASN A 511 28.53 0.62 -17.32
N GLN A 512 29.39 -0.07 -18.08
CA GLN A 512 29.06 -1.37 -18.67
C GLN A 512 28.71 -2.40 -17.60
N GLU A 513 29.51 -2.46 -16.53
CA GLU A 513 29.31 -3.44 -15.46
C GLU A 513 28.08 -3.13 -14.60
N SER A 514 27.78 -1.84 -14.41
CA SER A 514 26.55 -1.35 -13.79
C SER A 514 25.32 -1.69 -14.63
N LEU A 515 25.35 -1.44 -15.94
CA LEU A 515 24.24 -1.77 -16.86
C LEU A 515 23.98 -3.27 -16.90
N ARG A 516 25.04 -4.09 -16.91
CA ARG A 516 24.92 -5.56 -16.89
C ARG A 516 24.18 -6.09 -15.67
N ARG A 517 24.29 -5.40 -14.52
CA ARG A 517 23.64 -5.78 -13.24
C ARG A 517 22.33 -5.04 -12.99
N GLN A 518 21.98 -4.10 -13.86
CA GLN A 518 20.82 -3.25 -13.68
C GLN A 518 19.53 -4.08 -13.71
N GLY A 519 18.74 -3.97 -12.66
CA GLY A 519 17.40 -4.54 -12.62
C GLY A 519 16.38 -3.71 -13.42
N PRO A 520 15.11 -4.12 -13.44
CA PRO A 520 14.05 -3.37 -14.09
C PRO A 520 13.97 -1.93 -13.54
N LEU A 521 13.87 -0.95 -14.44
CA LEU A 521 13.76 0.47 -14.09
C LEU A 521 12.35 0.91 -13.65
N LEU A 522 11.40 -0.02 -13.70
CA LEU A 522 10.00 0.17 -13.28
C LEU A 522 9.38 1.39 -13.96
N ASP A 523 8.92 2.37 -13.19
CA ASP A 523 8.29 3.61 -13.66
C ASP A 523 9.27 4.77 -13.87
N SER A 524 10.59 4.51 -13.81
CA SER A 524 11.61 5.52 -14.12
C SER A 524 11.59 5.87 -15.60
N GLN A 525 11.80 7.14 -15.90
CA GLN A 525 11.61 7.69 -17.23
C GLN A 525 12.92 8.21 -17.82
N PHE A 526 13.06 7.99 -19.12
CA PHE A 526 14.04 8.66 -19.95
C PHE A 526 13.35 9.67 -20.85
N THR A 527 13.95 10.83 -21.05
CA THR A 527 13.53 11.76 -22.11
C THR A 527 14.50 11.69 -23.29
N TYR A 528 13.99 12.05 -24.46
CA TYR A 528 14.71 11.98 -25.74
C TYR A 528 14.60 13.34 -26.43
N ASP A 529 15.15 14.39 -25.82
CA ASP A 529 14.98 15.77 -26.29
C ASP A 529 15.60 15.99 -27.68
N ASN A 530 16.57 15.14 -28.06
CA ASN A 530 17.19 15.13 -29.38
C ASN A 530 16.42 14.27 -30.40
N GLY A 531 15.24 13.75 -30.05
CA GLY A 531 14.42 12.86 -30.89
C GLY A 531 14.52 11.38 -30.48
N PRO A 532 13.49 10.57 -30.78
CA PRO A 532 13.31 9.21 -30.24
C PRO A 532 14.33 8.18 -30.75
N ASN A 533 15.03 8.47 -31.84
CA ASN A 533 16.07 7.60 -32.41
C ASN A 533 17.48 7.92 -31.88
N ASN A 534 17.62 8.91 -31.01
CA ASN A 534 18.88 9.28 -30.38
C ASN A 534 18.99 8.70 -28.96
N PRO A 535 20.20 8.62 -28.38
CA PRO A 535 20.34 8.23 -26.98
C PRO A 535 19.52 9.13 -26.03
N PRO A 536 19.04 8.59 -24.89
CA PRO A 536 18.26 9.38 -23.95
C PRO A 536 19.07 10.57 -23.41
N THR A 537 18.41 11.70 -23.26
CA THR A 537 19.04 12.96 -22.84
C THR A 537 18.96 13.19 -21.35
N THR A 538 17.86 12.79 -20.71
CA THR A 538 17.70 12.88 -19.25
C THR A 538 17.12 11.60 -18.67
N PHE A 539 17.35 11.41 -17.37
CA PHE A 539 16.78 10.34 -16.58
C PHE A 539 16.10 10.90 -15.34
N SER A 540 14.94 10.35 -14.99
CA SER A 540 14.24 10.65 -13.74
C SER A 540 13.79 9.35 -13.10
N PHE A 541 14.03 9.22 -11.79
CA PHE A 541 13.48 8.09 -11.04
C PHE A 541 11.96 8.20 -10.94
N GLY A 542 11.28 7.08 -11.16
CA GLY A 542 9.85 6.98 -10.93
C GLY A 542 9.53 6.72 -9.45
N PRO A 543 8.37 7.19 -8.94
CA PRO A 543 7.98 6.97 -7.55
C PRO A 543 8.01 5.52 -7.07
N LEU A 544 7.64 4.55 -7.93
CA LEU A 544 7.70 3.12 -7.61
C LEU A 544 9.14 2.61 -7.54
N PHE A 545 10.00 3.04 -8.47
CA PHE A 545 11.41 2.71 -8.42
C PHE A 545 12.07 3.27 -7.16
N LEU A 546 11.75 4.51 -6.79
CA LEU A 546 12.26 5.14 -5.57
C LEU A 546 11.87 4.32 -4.34
N SER A 547 10.59 3.95 -4.20
CA SER A 547 10.12 3.24 -3.01
C SER A 547 10.69 1.83 -2.88
N LEU A 548 10.90 1.11 -3.98
CA LEU A 548 11.31 -0.29 -3.95
C LEU A 548 12.82 -0.51 -3.95
N ASN A 549 13.59 0.43 -4.52
CA ASN A 549 15.01 0.23 -4.80
C ASN A 549 15.94 1.31 -4.23
N VAL A 550 15.42 2.50 -3.90
CA VAL A 550 16.24 3.63 -3.43
C VAL A 550 15.99 3.95 -1.95
N TYR A 551 14.72 3.97 -1.55
CA TYR A 551 14.22 4.36 -0.22
C TYR A 551 13.52 3.20 0.53
N GLN A 552 13.75 1.95 0.13
CA GLN A 552 13.00 0.79 0.61
C GLN A 552 13.15 0.51 2.12
N LEU A 553 14.16 1.07 2.78
CA LEU A 553 14.36 1.00 4.23
C LEU A 553 14.35 2.39 4.88
N SER A 554 14.03 3.44 4.12
CA SER A 554 13.94 4.81 4.57
C SER A 554 12.54 5.12 5.10
N PRO A 555 12.39 6.08 6.02
CA PRO A 555 11.06 6.53 6.45
C PRO A 555 10.22 7.02 5.27
N THR A 556 8.92 6.75 5.30
CA THR A 556 8.00 7.05 4.20
C THR A 556 7.83 8.55 3.98
N GLU A 557 8.00 9.36 5.02
CA GLU A 557 8.01 10.82 4.93
C GLU A 557 9.20 11.34 4.12
N ASP A 558 10.36 10.71 4.24
CA ASP A 558 11.56 11.07 3.48
C ASP A 558 11.43 10.67 2.00
N LEU A 559 10.82 9.52 1.73
CA LEU A 559 10.44 9.13 0.37
C LEU A 559 9.46 10.14 -0.24
N ALA A 560 8.40 10.52 0.50
CA ALA A 560 7.43 11.51 0.04
C ALA A 560 8.11 12.86 -0.25
N LEU A 561 8.99 13.31 0.65
CA LEU A 561 9.79 14.52 0.43
C LEU A 561 10.66 14.40 -0.83
N GLY A 562 11.34 13.26 -1.02
CA GLY A 562 12.14 13.00 -2.20
C GLY A 562 11.33 13.10 -3.49
N THR A 563 10.13 12.51 -3.54
CA THR A 563 9.29 12.57 -4.76
C THR A 563 8.90 14.00 -5.18
N VAL A 564 8.91 14.97 -4.26
CA VAL A 564 8.60 16.38 -4.56
C VAL A 564 9.84 17.21 -4.88
N LEU A 565 11.02 16.84 -4.35
CA LEU A 565 12.25 17.63 -4.48
C LEU A 565 13.21 17.14 -5.56
N MET A 566 13.03 15.93 -6.08
CA MET A 566 13.91 15.36 -7.08
C MET A 566 13.81 16.08 -8.43
N ARG A 567 14.94 16.16 -9.13
CA ARG A 567 15.06 16.78 -10.45
C ARG A 567 15.62 15.78 -11.45
N PRO A 568 15.25 15.85 -12.74
CA PRO A 568 15.87 15.01 -13.77
C PRO A 568 17.39 15.23 -13.84
N VAL A 569 18.15 14.16 -14.05
CA VAL A 569 19.60 14.23 -14.27
C VAL A 569 19.89 14.17 -15.77
N ARG A 570 20.88 14.95 -16.23
CA ARG A 570 21.38 14.88 -17.61
C ARG A 570 22.19 13.61 -17.80
N LEU A 571 22.00 12.92 -18.92
CA LEU A 571 22.86 11.83 -19.36
C LEU A 571 23.93 12.39 -20.30
N PHE A 572 25.19 12.10 -19.99
CA PHE A 572 26.34 12.60 -20.73
C PHE A 572 26.91 11.51 -21.64
N SER A 573 27.59 11.90 -22.71
CA SER A 573 28.22 10.92 -23.60
C SER A 573 29.40 10.24 -22.89
N GLU A 574 29.68 9.01 -23.30
CA GLU A 574 30.80 8.24 -22.77
C GLU A 574 32.15 8.93 -23.01
N GLU A 575 32.29 9.62 -24.15
CA GLU A 575 33.47 10.44 -24.47
C GLU A 575 33.64 11.62 -23.50
N ASP A 576 32.57 12.38 -23.24
CA ASP A 576 32.60 13.52 -22.31
C ASP A 576 32.93 13.08 -20.88
N MET A 577 32.31 11.98 -20.43
CA MET A 577 32.63 11.37 -19.14
C MET A 577 34.08 10.88 -19.06
N SER A 578 34.57 10.19 -20.10
CA SER A 578 35.93 9.64 -20.11
C SER A 578 36.99 10.74 -20.10
N ASN A 579 36.77 11.82 -20.85
CA ASN A 579 37.68 12.97 -20.89
C ASN A 579 37.75 13.70 -19.54
N GLU A 580 36.62 13.92 -18.88
CA GLU A 580 36.60 14.63 -17.58
C GLU A 580 37.13 13.76 -16.43
N LEU A 581 36.97 12.43 -16.51
CA LEU A 581 37.37 11.46 -15.47
C LEU A 581 38.68 10.74 -15.81
N MET A 582 39.63 11.43 -16.44
CA MET A 582 41.00 10.96 -16.61
C MET A 582 41.78 11.05 -15.28
N LEU A 583 41.71 10.00 -14.48
CA LEU A 583 42.30 9.96 -13.13
C LEU A 583 43.76 9.48 -13.16
N SER A 584 44.62 10.15 -12.40
CA SER A 584 46.07 9.91 -12.38
C SER A 584 46.59 9.56 -10.98
N LYS A 585 47.91 9.67 -10.80
CA LYS A 585 48.55 9.58 -9.48
C LYS A 585 48.08 10.65 -8.49
N LYS A 586 47.50 11.77 -8.97
CA LYS A 586 46.93 12.80 -8.09
C LYS A 586 45.70 12.28 -7.36
N TYR A 587 44.72 11.74 -8.08
CA TYR A 587 43.60 11.00 -7.49
C TYR A 587 44.07 9.92 -6.50
N ALA A 588 45.10 9.16 -6.87
CA ALA A 588 45.63 8.08 -6.02
C ALA A 588 46.36 8.56 -4.75
N SER A 589 46.72 9.84 -4.66
CA SER A 589 47.38 10.40 -3.47
C SER A 589 46.41 10.69 -2.31
N VAL A 590 45.12 10.81 -2.61
CA VAL A 590 44.07 11.07 -1.61
C VAL A 590 43.63 9.76 -0.97
N LYS A 591 43.52 9.74 0.36
CA LYS A 591 42.99 8.60 1.11
C LYS A 591 41.52 8.36 0.79
N ARG A 592 41.14 7.10 0.56
CA ARG A 592 39.78 6.71 0.16
C ARG A 592 39.18 5.76 1.19
N VAL A 593 37.92 6.00 1.54
CA VAL A 593 37.11 5.07 2.34
C VAL A 593 35.83 4.77 1.58
N PHE A 594 35.49 3.49 1.46
CA PHE A 594 34.21 3.08 0.87
C PHE A 594 33.25 2.61 1.97
N ILE A 595 32.01 3.09 1.94
CA ILE A 595 30.94 2.67 2.84
C ILE A 595 29.91 1.90 2.01
N ILE A 596 29.85 0.59 2.28
CA ILE A 596 28.89 -0.34 1.70
C ILE A 596 27.56 -0.20 2.43
N SER A 597 26.48 -0.20 1.65
CA SER A 597 25.13 -0.42 2.16
C SER A 597 24.69 -1.84 1.87
N GLU A 598 24.30 -2.59 2.91
CA GLU A 598 24.01 -4.02 2.84
C GLU A 598 22.82 -4.35 1.92
N GLU A 599 21.77 -3.55 1.99
CA GLU A 599 20.49 -3.80 1.30
C GLU A 599 20.27 -2.83 0.13
N ASP A 600 21.35 -2.21 -0.40
CA ASP A 600 21.27 -1.38 -1.61
C ASP A 600 20.83 -2.22 -2.82
N LYS A 601 19.72 -1.82 -3.43
CA LYS A 601 19.14 -2.48 -4.60
C LYS A 601 19.51 -1.81 -5.93
N LEU A 602 20.05 -0.59 -5.87
CA LEU A 602 20.54 0.14 -7.04
C LEU A 602 21.99 -0.22 -7.32
N GLY A 603 22.87 0.05 -6.37
CA GLY A 603 24.26 -0.41 -6.37
C GLY A 603 24.36 -1.68 -5.55
N LYS A 604 23.92 -2.82 -6.09
CA LYS A 604 23.87 -4.08 -5.33
C LYS A 604 25.21 -4.42 -4.67
N ARG A 605 25.15 -5.12 -3.54
CA ARG A 605 26.32 -5.46 -2.72
C ARG A 605 27.43 -6.14 -3.53
N ASP A 606 27.09 -7.03 -4.45
CA ASP A 606 28.05 -7.69 -5.35
C ASP A 606 28.75 -6.68 -6.29
N PHE A 607 28.02 -5.70 -6.82
CA PHE A 607 28.59 -4.62 -7.62
C PHE A 607 29.52 -3.72 -6.81
N GLN A 608 29.12 -3.33 -5.59
CA GLN A 608 29.97 -2.55 -4.69
C GLN A 608 31.28 -3.27 -4.36
N LEU A 609 31.20 -4.57 -4.03
CA LEU A 609 32.39 -5.40 -3.76
C LEU A 609 33.29 -5.55 -5.00
N TRP A 610 32.69 -5.73 -6.18
CA TRP A 610 33.45 -5.78 -7.42
C TRP A 610 34.18 -4.46 -7.69
N MET A 611 33.54 -3.30 -7.47
CA MET A 611 34.21 -2.00 -7.61
C MET A 611 35.38 -1.85 -6.64
N ILE A 612 35.21 -2.27 -5.38
CA ILE A 612 36.25 -2.26 -4.35
C ILE A 612 37.42 -3.16 -4.75
N GLU A 613 37.16 -4.34 -5.32
CA GLU A 613 38.20 -5.24 -5.79
C GLU A 613 39.02 -4.61 -6.94
N LYS A 614 38.34 -3.95 -7.89
CA LYS A 614 38.99 -3.36 -9.07
C LYS A 614 39.66 -2.01 -8.82
N ASN A 615 39.24 -1.28 -7.79
CA ASN A 615 39.83 -0.02 -7.36
C ASN A 615 39.88 0.06 -5.82
N PRO A 616 40.84 -0.62 -5.16
CA PRO A 616 40.85 -0.73 -3.71
C PRO A 616 40.97 0.63 -2.97
N PRO A 617 40.09 0.90 -1.98
CA PRO A 617 40.22 2.03 -1.06
C PRO A 617 41.14 1.69 0.13
N ASP A 618 41.56 2.69 0.91
CA ASP A 618 42.36 2.50 2.12
C ASP A 618 41.57 1.86 3.28
N ALA A 619 40.24 1.96 3.26
CA ALA A 619 39.36 1.27 4.19
C ALA A 619 37.98 1.01 3.60
N VAL A 620 37.32 -0.04 4.08
CA VAL A 620 35.92 -0.36 3.79
C VAL A 620 35.15 -0.42 5.10
N LYS A 621 33.95 0.15 5.11
CA LYS A 621 32.95 0.01 6.17
C LYS A 621 31.66 -0.51 5.56
N GLU A 622 30.83 -1.18 6.36
CA GLU A 622 29.54 -1.71 5.91
C GLU A 622 28.48 -1.32 6.94
N ILE A 623 27.37 -0.79 6.47
CA ILE A 623 26.21 -0.42 7.29
C ILE A 623 25.10 -1.42 6.99
N LYS A 624 24.69 -2.13 8.04
CA LYS A 624 23.67 -3.18 7.95
C LYS A 624 22.26 -2.60 7.95
N GLY A 625 21.38 -3.22 7.18
CA GLY A 625 19.99 -2.80 7.02
C GLY A 625 19.84 -1.34 6.55
N SER A 626 20.79 -0.80 5.80
CA SER A 626 20.63 0.46 5.08
C SER A 626 20.22 0.20 3.63
N ASP A 627 19.40 1.09 3.07
CA ASP A 627 19.09 1.12 1.65
C ASP A 627 20.10 1.97 0.86
N HIS A 628 19.80 2.31 -0.40
CA HIS A 628 20.67 3.15 -1.22
C HIS A 628 20.88 4.55 -0.59
N MET A 629 19.86 5.06 0.11
CA MET A 629 19.87 6.34 0.82
C MET A 629 20.34 6.16 2.26
N VAL A 630 21.57 5.70 2.44
CA VAL A 630 22.20 5.42 3.76
C VAL A 630 22.09 6.60 4.72
N MET A 631 22.20 7.82 4.22
CA MET A 631 22.07 9.07 4.98
C MET A 631 20.66 9.37 5.48
N ILE A 632 19.66 8.60 5.02
CA ILE A 632 18.24 8.71 5.37
C ILE A 632 17.77 7.49 6.17
N SER A 633 18.10 6.28 5.72
CA SER A 633 17.71 5.02 6.37
C SER A 633 18.53 4.71 7.63
N LYS A 634 19.84 5.00 7.63
CA LYS A 634 20.75 4.77 8.76
C LYS A 634 21.64 6.00 9.06
N PRO A 635 21.02 7.17 9.34
CA PRO A 635 21.74 8.43 9.50
C PRO A 635 22.70 8.44 10.70
N LYS A 636 22.35 7.75 11.80
CA LYS A 636 23.18 7.72 13.01
C LYS A 636 24.42 6.87 12.81
N GLU A 637 24.27 5.69 12.21
CA GLU A 637 25.37 4.78 11.90
C GLU A 637 26.33 5.42 10.89
N LEU A 638 25.80 6.06 9.85
CA LEU A 638 26.63 6.79 8.89
C LEU A 638 27.39 7.93 9.57
N TRP A 639 26.72 8.71 10.42
CA TRP A 639 27.36 9.78 11.20
C TRP A 639 28.50 9.27 12.10
N VAL A 640 28.32 8.13 12.79
CA VAL A 640 29.39 7.50 13.59
C VAL A 640 30.59 7.13 12.73
N HIS A 641 30.35 6.51 11.56
CA HIS A 641 31.43 6.19 10.64
C HIS A 641 32.15 7.42 10.11
N LEU A 642 31.42 8.46 9.72
CA LEU A 642 32.00 9.71 9.23
C LEU A 642 32.88 10.40 10.27
N GLN A 643 32.46 10.43 11.54
CA GLN A 643 33.30 10.95 12.63
C GLN A 643 34.58 10.14 12.80
N ALA A 644 34.47 8.81 12.92
CA ALA A 644 35.63 7.94 13.11
C ALA A 644 36.62 8.03 11.94
N ILE A 645 36.11 8.19 10.71
CA ILE A 645 36.94 8.43 9.52
C ILE A 645 37.64 9.78 9.63
N ALA A 646 36.92 10.85 9.95
CA ALA A 646 37.50 12.20 10.05
C ALA A 646 38.56 12.30 11.16
N GLU A 647 38.38 11.59 12.28
CA GLU A 647 39.37 11.47 13.34
C GLU A 647 40.63 10.72 12.84
N LYS A 648 40.44 9.58 12.17
CA LYS A 648 41.56 8.74 11.71
C LYS A 648 42.44 9.39 10.64
N TYR A 649 41.84 10.12 9.70
CA TYR A 649 42.54 10.70 8.54
C TYR A 649 42.77 12.22 8.71
N SER A 650 42.85 12.65 9.98
CA SER A 650 43.04 14.04 10.42
C SER A 650 44.29 14.71 9.91
#